data_AF-A0AAD8C0H0-F1
#
_entry.id   AF-A0AAD8C0H0-F1
#
_cell.length_a   1.000
_cell.length_b   1.000
_cell.length_c   1.000
_cell.angle_alpha   90.00
_cell.angle_beta   90.00
_cell.angle_gamma   90.00
#
_symmetry.space_group_name_H-M   'P 1'
#
loop_
_entity.id
_entity.type
_entity.pdbx_description
1 polymer ?
#
loop_
_entity_poly.entity_id
_entity_poly.type
_entity_poly.pdbx_seq_one_letter_code
_entity_poly.pdbx_strand_id
1 'polypeptide(L)'
;MGSMFLIAIVTGLWSYHVAVSQLPPLAVLSDRSLITNKGTCKVQLGGFYNIAQRQSAISTGSVRSVGFQFKQDFRELCTDVALRKYRTVDGNCNHPKNWGTSLTPVARILPPAYDDNVGSPRTLGKDNIPLPNPRTISSYVHPSTSDPEARTIMIMQWGQWLDHDVTGFPVVTEANGAIKCCGPNGTKPIGAVNPNCFAIMLPCHEVNFAGSCMEFVRSVGATDKDGCLLNPREQVNSLTSFIDGSQIYGSTEELAAKLRDGTGILLKTKNDTFLPEDVSASCILRPGTNDYCFLAGDVRVNEHPALGAMHTIWLRAHNSIAKELRTRRPADTDEEIFQMTRKIIGALQQVITYNEWLPIILGTEATKLKLTSKTGRTKRLSGVDPRILNEFSTAAMRFGHSFIPEVIPIGTRRVPLRTLFNRPAEVLDNLDDLIAGVAGVGTPGRNMAESLDRNFVEEITNHLFEPPAAPKGRGLDLISLNLQRGRDHGIPPYTAYRAVCGLRPIVDFDDTEALGPFASQLGRVYRSVDDIDLFTGLVHEPPAKGALVGPTLSCILGTQFYNLKFGDRFFFDTDESLISFTDTQLKSLRSVTLAKVICANTKIEELPNNVFSPISKTNPLVPCSQLLDESLDLRFFK
;
A
#
# COMPACT_ATOMS: atom_id res chain seq x y z
N MET A 1 18.55 -8.68 -24.78
CA MET A 1 18.03 -9.67 -23.81
C MET A 1 17.78 -9.09 -22.40
N GLY A 2 17.92 -7.77 -22.17
CA GLY A 2 17.75 -7.13 -20.84
C GLY A 2 16.43 -6.37 -20.64
N SER A 3 15.29 -6.91 -21.09
CA SER A 3 13.99 -6.20 -21.05
C SER A 3 12.89 -6.94 -20.26
N MET A 4 13.22 -8.05 -19.60
CA MET A 4 12.21 -8.93 -18.97
C MET A 4 11.75 -8.47 -17.56
N PHE A 5 12.44 -7.54 -16.88
CA PHE A 5 12.46 -7.58 -15.41
C PHE A 5 11.67 -6.55 -14.57
N LEU A 6 10.91 -5.60 -15.11
CA LEU A 6 10.58 -4.39 -14.31
C LEU A 6 9.12 -3.99 -14.07
N ILE A 7 8.14 -4.74 -14.58
CA ILE A 7 6.72 -4.46 -14.26
C ILE A 7 6.28 -5.18 -12.96
N ALA A 8 7.10 -6.12 -12.50
CA ALA A 8 6.84 -7.00 -11.37
C ALA A 8 6.81 -6.35 -9.99
N ILE A 9 7.20 -5.08 -9.86
CA ILE A 9 7.40 -4.46 -8.54
C ILE A 9 6.27 -3.51 -8.16
N VAL A 10 5.55 -2.95 -9.13
CA VAL A 10 4.26 -2.30 -8.85
C VAL A 10 3.16 -3.35 -8.63
N THR A 11 3.39 -4.63 -9.01
CA THR A 11 2.33 -5.65 -9.10
C THR A 11 2.77 -7.10 -8.83
N GLY A 12 3.89 -7.35 -8.15
CA GLY A 12 4.37 -8.67 -7.72
C GLY A 12 4.36 -9.83 -8.76
N LEU A 13 5.40 -10.02 -9.59
CA LEU A 13 5.44 -11.12 -10.61
C LEU A 13 6.82 -11.65 -11.02
N TRP A 14 7.08 -12.96 -10.95
CA TRP A 14 8.23 -13.62 -11.61
C TRP A 14 7.99 -15.04 -12.17
N SER A 15 8.72 -15.39 -13.24
CA SER A 15 8.66 -16.64 -14.04
C SER A 15 9.99 -17.42 -14.11
N TYR A 16 9.92 -18.74 -14.37
CA TYR A 16 11.05 -19.65 -14.66
C TYR A 16 11.17 -20.00 -16.17
N HIS A 17 12.40 -20.30 -16.63
CA HIS A 17 12.69 -21.03 -17.89
C HIS A 17 13.27 -22.40 -17.56
N VAL A 18 12.73 -23.46 -18.19
CA VAL A 18 13.38 -24.77 -18.33
C VAL A 18 13.46 -25.07 -19.82
N ALA A 19 14.66 -25.44 -20.28
CA ALA A 19 14.93 -25.80 -21.66
C ALA A 19 14.33 -27.16 -22.01
N VAL A 20 13.54 -27.24 -23.10
CA VAL A 20 13.29 -28.51 -23.81
C VAL A 20 13.25 -28.26 -25.32
N SER A 21 13.98 -29.10 -26.02
CA SER A 21 14.21 -29.15 -27.46
C SER A 21 13.00 -29.57 -28.31
N GLN A 22 12.90 -28.96 -29.50
CA GLN A 22 12.38 -29.43 -30.81
C GLN A 22 11.19 -30.42 -30.85
N LEU A 23 10.09 -30.03 -31.52
CA LEU A 23 9.26 -30.82 -32.47
C LEU A 23 8.29 -29.87 -33.27
N PRO A 24 7.78 -30.25 -34.47
CA PRO A 24 7.39 -29.34 -35.58
C PRO A 24 5.90 -28.92 -35.61
N PRO A 25 5.46 -28.03 -36.56
CA PRO A 25 4.27 -27.20 -36.40
C PRO A 25 2.99 -27.84 -36.97
N LEU A 26 1.83 -27.52 -36.40
CA LEU A 26 0.53 -27.76 -37.02
C LEU A 26 -0.32 -26.49 -37.09
N ALA A 27 -0.78 -26.27 -38.33
CA ALA A 27 -1.58 -25.23 -38.96
C ALA A 27 -2.52 -24.36 -38.10
N VAL A 28 -2.47 -23.07 -38.43
CA VAL A 28 -3.48 -22.04 -38.17
C VAL A 28 -4.69 -22.28 -39.08
N LEU A 29 -5.90 -22.28 -38.51
CA LEU A 29 -7.12 -21.96 -39.24
C LEU A 29 -7.81 -20.78 -38.56
N SER A 30 -7.96 -19.72 -39.34
CA SER A 30 -8.74 -18.53 -39.02
C SER A 30 -10.23 -18.87 -39.03
N ASP A 31 -10.97 -18.39 -38.04
CA ASP A 31 -12.34 -17.97 -38.35
C ASP A 31 -12.79 -16.78 -37.52
N ARG A 32 -13.37 -15.79 -38.22
CA ARG A 32 -13.98 -14.60 -37.66
C ARG A 32 -15.46 -14.91 -37.47
N SER A 33 -15.97 -14.81 -36.24
CA SER A 33 -17.40 -14.54 -36.06
C SER A 33 -17.65 -13.67 -34.83
N LEU A 34 -18.35 -12.56 -35.10
CA LEU A 34 -19.06 -11.74 -34.13
C LEU A 34 -20.13 -12.60 -33.46
N ILE A 35 -20.16 -12.64 -32.13
CA ILE A 35 -21.31 -13.16 -31.38
C ILE A 35 -21.71 -12.14 -30.32
N THR A 36 -22.91 -11.58 -30.50
CA THR A 36 -23.69 -10.92 -29.47
C THR A 36 -24.68 -11.92 -28.85
N ASN A 37 -25.03 -11.66 -27.60
CA ASN A 37 -26.12 -12.24 -26.79
C ASN A 37 -25.89 -13.52 -25.97
N LYS A 38 -26.04 -13.32 -24.64
CA LYS A 38 -26.60 -14.22 -23.62
C LYS A 38 -26.06 -15.66 -23.62
N GLY A 39 -24.78 -15.81 -23.29
CA GLY A 39 -24.18 -17.10 -22.96
C GLY A 39 -24.09 -17.32 -21.45
N THR A 40 -24.67 -18.39 -20.96
CA THR A 40 -24.34 -19.01 -19.67
C THR A 40 -22.83 -19.10 -19.50
N CYS A 41 -22.32 -18.56 -18.38
CA CYS A 41 -20.91 -18.63 -18.02
C CYS A 41 -20.56 -20.06 -17.58
N LYS A 42 -20.43 -20.99 -18.53
CA LYS A 42 -19.85 -22.31 -18.31
C LYS A 42 -18.44 -22.30 -18.89
N VAL A 43 -17.48 -21.86 -18.09
CA VAL A 43 -16.10 -22.25 -18.32
C VAL A 43 -15.98 -23.72 -17.97
N GLN A 44 -15.60 -24.52 -18.96
CA GLN A 44 -15.41 -25.96 -18.89
C GLN A 44 -14.30 -26.27 -17.86
N LEU A 45 -14.68 -26.63 -16.63
CA LEU A 45 -13.76 -27.19 -15.63
C LEU A 45 -13.37 -28.60 -16.06
N GLY A 46 -12.25 -28.71 -16.79
CA GLY A 46 -11.58 -29.97 -17.07
C GLY A 46 -10.31 -30.08 -16.22
N GLY A 47 -10.31 -30.99 -15.23
CA GLY A 47 -9.10 -31.45 -14.54
C GLY A 47 -9.14 -31.26 -13.03
N PHE A 48 -9.19 -32.37 -12.30
CA PHE A 48 -8.97 -32.44 -10.85
C PHE A 48 -7.50 -32.06 -10.54
N TYR A 49 -7.27 -31.24 -9.50
CA TYR A 49 -5.92 -30.82 -9.10
C TYR A 49 -5.62 -31.01 -7.61
N ASN A 50 -4.35 -31.32 -7.38
CA ASN A 50 -3.67 -31.69 -6.15
C ASN A 50 -3.38 -30.47 -5.24
N ILE A 51 -3.42 -30.69 -3.92
CA ILE A 51 -3.49 -29.69 -2.83
C ILE A 51 -2.18 -28.86 -2.67
N ALA A 52 -1.09 -29.25 -3.33
CA ALA A 52 0.22 -28.57 -3.24
C ALA A 52 0.37 -27.31 -4.11
N GLN A 53 -0.64 -26.93 -4.91
CA GLN A 53 -0.56 -25.83 -5.88
C GLN A 53 -1.43 -24.61 -5.51
N ARG A 54 -1.64 -24.36 -4.21
CA ARG A 54 -2.30 -23.13 -3.69
C ARG A 54 -1.31 -21.98 -3.43
N GLN A 55 -0.02 -22.32 -3.33
CA GLN A 55 1.02 -21.57 -2.61
C GLN A 55 1.65 -20.39 -3.39
N SER A 56 1.50 -20.34 -4.72
CA SER A 56 2.24 -19.39 -5.58
C SER A 56 1.46 -18.14 -5.98
N ALA A 57 0.13 -18.09 -5.82
CA ALA A 57 -0.68 -16.97 -6.33
C ALA A 57 -0.95 -15.87 -5.28
N ILE A 58 -0.83 -16.21 -3.99
CA ILE A 58 -1.12 -15.26 -2.90
C ILE A 58 0.18 -14.69 -2.29
N SER A 59 1.28 -15.43 -2.41
CA SER A 59 2.61 -15.00 -1.96
C SER A 59 3.35 -14.09 -2.95
N THR A 60 2.84 -13.93 -4.17
CA THR A 60 3.55 -13.25 -5.25
C THR A 60 2.97 -11.91 -5.63
N GLY A 61 1.70 -11.61 -5.35
CA GLY A 61 1.01 -10.43 -5.87
C GLY A 61 0.41 -10.62 -7.27
N SER A 62 0.35 -11.88 -7.77
CA SER A 62 -0.11 -12.18 -9.12
C SER A 62 -0.86 -13.49 -9.35
N VAL A 63 -1.65 -13.46 -10.43
CA VAL A 63 -2.74 -14.36 -10.75
C VAL A 63 -2.51 -15.03 -12.10
N ARG A 64 -2.07 -16.29 -12.13
CA ARG A 64 -1.80 -16.98 -13.41
C ARG A 64 -3.12 -17.28 -14.15
N SER A 65 -3.34 -16.66 -15.30
CA SER A 65 -4.32 -17.19 -16.26
C SER A 65 -3.77 -18.51 -16.82
N VAL A 66 -4.49 -19.60 -16.61
CA VAL A 66 -4.17 -21.00 -16.95
C VAL A 66 -3.12 -21.67 -16.03
N GLY A 67 -3.51 -21.92 -14.78
CA GLY A 67 -2.87 -22.91 -13.90
C GLY A 67 -2.83 -22.57 -12.41
N PHE A 68 -2.92 -21.28 -12.03
CA PHE A 68 -3.06 -20.84 -10.63
C PHE A 68 -3.98 -19.62 -10.59
N GLN A 69 -5.29 -19.86 -10.53
CA GLN A 69 -6.29 -18.80 -10.40
C GLN A 69 -6.17 -18.13 -9.02
N PHE A 70 -6.13 -16.81 -9.01
CA PHE A 70 -6.53 -16.00 -7.87
C PHE A 70 -7.99 -16.28 -7.68
N LYS A 71 -8.25 -17.10 -6.68
CA LYS A 71 -9.59 -17.52 -6.34
C LYS A 71 -10.06 -16.59 -5.24
N GLN A 72 -11.00 -15.72 -5.59
CA GLN A 72 -11.71 -14.92 -4.61
C GLN A 72 -12.35 -15.85 -3.59
N ASP A 73 -12.23 -15.51 -2.30
CA ASP A 73 -12.79 -16.33 -1.23
C ASP A 73 -14.21 -15.84 -0.90
N PHE A 74 -15.21 -16.66 -1.25
CA PHE A 74 -16.61 -16.39 -0.94
C PHE A 74 -16.95 -16.96 0.42
N ARG A 75 -16.42 -16.33 1.48
CA ARG A 75 -16.64 -16.82 2.84
C ARG A 75 -18.08 -16.60 3.28
N GLU A 76 -18.71 -17.69 3.72
CA GLU A 76 -20.06 -17.68 4.30
C GLU A 76 -20.12 -16.86 5.58
N LEU A 77 -21.33 -16.35 5.91
CA LEU A 77 -21.61 -15.61 7.14
C LEU A 77 -20.96 -16.27 8.35
N CYS A 78 -20.21 -15.50 9.13
CA CYS A 78 -19.59 -16.04 10.33
C CYS A 78 -20.62 -16.07 11.47
N THR A 79 -20.99 -17.27 11.91
CA THR A 79 -21.95 -17.47 13.01
C THR A 79 -21.32 -17.28 14.39
N ASP A 80 -20.00 -17.46 14.50
CA ASP A 80 -19.29 -17.51 15.78
C ASP A 80 -18.45 -16.25 16.04
N VAL A 81 -18.77 -15.12 15.41
CA VAL A 81 -18.05 -13.84 15.59
C VAL A 81 -17.89 -13.53 17.07
N ALA A 82 -18.98 -13.65 17.85
CA ALA A 82 -19.02 -13.32 19.27
C ALA A 82 -18.05 -14.16 20.13
N LEU A 83 -17.69 -15.37 19.70
CA LEU A 83 -16.88 -16.31 20.46
C LEU A 83 -15.38 -16.19 20.18
N ARG A 84 -14.98 -15.45 19.13
CA ARG A 84 -13.57 -15.34 18.74
C ARG A 84 -12.80 -14.40 19.65
N LYS A 85 -11.71 -14.92 20.21
CA LYS A 85 -10.76 -14.18 21.08
C LYS A 85 -9.69 -13.41 20.31
N TYR A 86 -9.28 -13.91 19.15
CA TYR A 86 -8.24 -13.34 18.30
C TYR A 86 -8.74 -13.17 16.87
N ARG A 87 -8.11 -12.25 16.13
CA ARG A 87 -8.35 -12.04 14.70
C ARG A 87 -7.91 -13.28 13.92
N THR A 88 -8.63 -13.63 12.86
CA THR A 88 -8.05 -14.57 11.87
C THR A 88 -6.92 -13.89 11.10
N VAL A 89 -6.09 -14.67 10.41
CA VAL A 89 -5.00 -14.10 9.60
C VAL A 89 -5.55 -13.30 8.43
N ASP A 90 -6.69 -13.69 7.89
CA ASP A 90 -7.29 -13.09 6.70
C ASP A 90 -8.39 -12.05 7.00
N GLY A 91 -8.62 -11.72 8.28
CA GLY A 91 -9.60 -10.71 8.70
C GLY A 91 -11.05 -11.20 8.78
N ASN A 92 -11.33 -12.45 8.41
CA ASN A 92 -12.66 -13.03 8.52
C ASN A 92 -13.21 -13.06 9.95
N CYS A 93 -14.54 -13.11 10.08
CA CYS A 93 -15.22 -13.13 11.37
C CYS A 93 -14.96 -11.91 12.28
N ASN A 94 -14.39 -10.81 11.76
CA ASN A 94 -14.42 -9.52 12.44
C ASN A 94 -15.84 -8.93 12.41
N HIS A 95 -16.46 -9.00 11.23
CA HIS A 95 -17.83 -8.57 10.98
C HIS A 95 -18.72 -9.78 10.64
N PRO A 96 -20.01 -9.85 11.06
CA PRO A 96 -20.92 -10.96 10.72
C PRO A 96 -21.08 -11.21 9.21
N LYS A 97 -20.96 -10.14 8.41
CA LYS A 97 -20.99 -10.19 6.94
C LYS A 97 -19.61 -10.42 6.30
N ASN A 98 -18.58 -10.68 7.10
CA ASN A 98 -17.18 -10.82 6.67
C ASN A 98 -16.65 -9.60 5.89
N TRP A 99 -17.16 -8.41 6.23
CA TRP A 99 -16.60 -7.16 5.72
C TRP A 99 -15.20 -6.95 6.30
N GLY A 100 -14.25 -6.61 5.43
CA GLY A 100 -12.85 -6.40 5.76
C GLY A 100 -11.94 -7.63 5.58
N THR A 101 -12.50 -8.77 5.20
CA THR A 101 -11.73 -9.99 4.86
C THR A 101 -10.88 -9.77 3.61
N SER A 102 -9.68 -10.34 3.58
CA SER A 102 -8.82 -10.34 2.40
C SER A 102 -9.44 -11.10 1.23
N LEU A 103 -8.99 -10.80 0.01
CA LEU A 103 -9.51 -11.38 -1.22
C LEU A 103 -11.02 -11.14 -1.39
N THR A 104 -11.51 -9.96 -0.99
CA THR A 104 -12.90 -9.53 -1.20
C THR A 104 -12.98 -8.18 -1.91
N PRO A 105 -14.14 -7.80 -2.48
CA PRO A 105 -14.29 -6.54 -3.19
C PRO A 105 -14.23 -5.37 -2.22
N VAL A 106 -13.57 -4.29 -2.65
CA VAL A 106 -13.56 -3.01 -1.92
C VAL A 106 -14.95 -2.39 -1.80
N ALA A 107 -15.08 -1.43 -0.89
CA ALA A 107 -16.23 -0.53 -0.82
C ALA A 107 -15.98 0.74 -1.65
N ARG A 108 -17.00 1.60 -1.79
CA ARG A 108 -16.89 2.89 -2.48
C ARG A 108 -17.69 3.97 -1.77
N ILE A 109 -17.22 5.21 -1.86
CA ILE A 109 -18.01 6.40 -1.48
C ILE A 109 -19.02 6.73 -2.59
N LEU A 110 -18.59 6.67 -3.85
CA LEU A 110 -19.40 7.00 -5.02
C LEU A 110 -19.47 5.80 -5.99
N PRO A 111 -20.56 5.64 -6.76
CA PRO A 111 -20.60 4.66 -7.84
C PRO A 111 -19.44 4.85 -8.84
N PRO A 112 -18.92 3.76 -9.45
CA PRO A 112 -17.84 3.86 -10.42
C PRO A 112 -18.27 4.60 -11.70
N ALA A 113 -17.34 5.36 -12.28
CA ALA A 113 -17.50 6.13 -13.51
C ALA A 113 -16.71 5.48 -14.67
N TYR A 114 -17.15 4.31 -15.13
CA TYR A 114 -16.62 3.65 -16.33
C TYR A 114 -17.25 4.19 -17.61
N ASP A 115 -16.50 4.23 -18.71
CA ASP A 115 -16.98 4.79 -19.99
C ASP A 115 -18.22 4.04 -20.53
N ASP A 116 -18.34 2.74 -20.23
CA ASP A 116 -19.46 1.89 -20.62
C ASP A 116 -20.44 1.59 -19.46
N ASN A 117 -20.24 2.23 -18.29
CA ASN A 117 -20.93 1.91 -17.04
C ASN A 117 -20.79 0.45 -16.55
N VAL A 118 -19.88 -0.33 -17.14
CA VAL A 118 -19.68 -1.74 -16.82
C VAL A 118 -18.27 -1.96 -16.30
N GLY A 119 -17.24 -1.61 -17.05
CA GLY A 119 -15.85 -1.88 -16.65
C GLY A 119 -14.79 -1.43 -17.64
N SER A 120 -15.15 -0.77 -18.75
CA SER A 120 -14.17 -0.10 -19.62
C SER A 120 -13.58 1.10 -18.87
N PRO A 121 -12.24 1.21 -18.74
CA PRO A 121 -11.60 2.27 -17.96
C PRO A 121 -12.12 3.65 -18.35
N ARG A 122 -12.11 4.59 -17.39
CA ARG A 122 -12.53 5.96 -17.64
C ARG A 122 -11.52 6.66 -18.56
N THR A 123 -11.91 6.91 -19.81
CA THR A 123 -11.08 7.64 -20.79
C THR A 123 -11.75 8.91 -21.30
N LEU A 124 -13.04 9.11 -20.99
CA LEU A 124 -13.80 10.27 -21.41
C LEU A 124 -14.05 11.24 -20.24
N GLY A 125 -14.00 12.53 -20.55
CA GLY A 125 -14.38 13.63 -19.68
C GLY A 125 -15.87 13.98 -19.79
N LYS A 126 -16.27 15.08 -19.15
CA LYS A 126 -17.65 15.58 -19.05
C LYS A 126 -18.35 15.68 -20.41
N ASP A 127 -17.65 16.17 -21.43
CA ASP A 127 -18.22 16.42 -22.76
C ASP A 127 -18.09 15.21 -23.72
N ASN A 128 -17.81 14.01 -23.19
CA ASN A 128 -17.44 12.81 -23.97
C ASN A 128 -16.18 13.00 -24.85
N ILE A 129 -15.31 13.92 -24.44
CA ILE A 129 -14.01 14.17 -25.07
C ILE A 129 -12.94 13.39 -24.31
N PRO A 130 -11.93 12.81 -24.99
CA PRO A 130 -10.85 12.10 -24.31
C PRO A 130 -10.18 12.92 -23.21
N LEU A 131 -10.02 12.31 -22.03
CA LEU A 131 -9.27 12.88 -20.92
C LEU A 131 -7.81 13.09 -21.33
N PRO A 132 -7.13 14.09 -20.73
CA PRO A 132 -5.72 14.32 -21.03
C PRO A 132 -4.87 13.11 -20.69
N ASN A 133 -3.81 12.92 -21.46
CA ASN A 133 -2.88 11.82 -21.25
C ASN A 133 -2.23 11.90 -19.85
N PRO A 134 -2.16 10.80 -19.08
CA PRO A 134 -1.56 10.80 -17.73
C PRO A 134 -0.15 11.38 -17.67
N ARG A 135 0.71 11.08 -18.66
CA ARG A 135 2.07 11.62 -18.72
C ARG A 135 2.09 13.10 -19.06
N THR A 136 1.14 13.59 -19.86
CA THR A 136 0.97 15.03 -20.05
C THR A 136 0.57 15.72 -18.75
N ILE A 137 -0.37 15.14 -17.98
CA ILE A 137 -0.75 15.69 -16.68
C ILE A 137 0.46 15.69 -15.74
N SER A 138 1.17 14.58 -15.62
CA SER A 138 2.40 14.49 -14.82
C SER A 138 3.40 15.60 -15.18
N SER A 139 3.79 15.74 -16.45
CA SER A 139 4.82 16.72 -16.85
C SER A 139 4.40 18.19 -16.73
N TYR A 140 3.13 18.53 -16.96
CA TYR A 140 2.68 19.94 -17.02
C TYR A 140 2.02 20.43 -15.73
N VAL A 141 1.30 19.55 -15.05
CA VAL A 141 0.53 19.86 -13.83
C VAL A 141 1.33 19.50 -12.58
N HIS A 142 2.23 18.51 -12.66
CA HIS A 142 2.99 17.98 -11.53
C HIS A 142 4.51 18.04 -11.75
N PRO A 143 5.12 19.23 -11.79
CA PRO A 143 6.51 19.40 -12.17
C PRO A 143 7.45 18.74 -11.17
N SER A 144 8.62 18.34 -11.67
CA SER A 144 9.66 17.76 -10.84
C SER A 144 10.50 18.80 -10.12
N THR A 145 10.01 19.22 -8.96
CA THR A 145 10.66 20.20 -8.08
C THR A 145 10.67 19.66 -6.66
N SER A 146 11.81 19.76 -5.99
CA SER A 146 11.93 19.48 -4.55
C SER A 146 11.54 20.74 -3.78
N ASP A 147 10.67 20.57 -2.79
CA ASP A 147 10.22 21.58 -1.85
C ASP A 147 10.11 20.95 -0.44
N PRO A 148 11.23 20.83 0.30
CA PRO A 148 11.24 20.12 1.59
C PRO A 148 10.33 20.75 2.65
N GLU A 149 9.48 19.93 3.26
CA GLU A 149 8.58 20.35 4.34
C GLU A 149 9.28 20.38 5.70
N ALA A 150 8.68 21.04 6.68
CA ALA A 150 9.04 20.91 8.08
C ALA A 150 8.50 19.59 8.70
N ARG A 151 8.75 18.43 8.06
CA ARG A 151 8.44 17.09 8.57
C ARG A 151 9.57 16.12 8.25
N THR A 152 9.82 15.18 9.14
CA THR A 152 10.80 14.11 8.91
C THR A 152 10.28 13.13 7.85
N ILE A 153 11.17 12.43 7.16
CA ILE A 153 10.81 11.41 6.14
C ILE A 153 9.91 10.30 6.75
N MET A 154 9.99 10.06 8.07
CA MET A 154 9.15 9.08 8.76
C MET A 154 7.63 9.33 8.62
N ILE A 155 7.18 10.58 8.38
CA ILE A 155 5.75 10.85 8.13
C ILE A 155 5.24 10.13 6.88
N MET A 156 6.07 10.10 5.84
CA MET A 156 5.84 9.38 4.58
C MET A 156 5.98 7.88 4.81
N GLN A 157 7.07 7.46 5.47
CA GLN A 157 7.37 6.06 5.67
C GLN A 157 6.27 5.33 6.46
N TRP A 158 5.70 5.97 7.48
CA TRP A 158 4.59 5.39 8.24
C TRP A 158 3.29 5.35 7.44
N GLY A 159 3.04 6.36 6.59
CA GLY A 159 1.91 6.34 5.67
C GLY A 159 1.96 5.12 4.73
N GLN A 160 3.12 4.86 4.12
CA GLN A 160 3.31 3.68 3.27
C GLN A 160 3.26 2.37 4.07
N TRP A 161 3.90 2.31 5.25
CA TRP A 161 3.84 1.15 6.15
C TRP A 161 2.40 0.74 6.48
N LEU A 162 1.54 1.74 6.71
CA LEU A 162 0.12 1.58 7.01
C LEU A 162 -0.70 1.22 5.76
N ASP A 163 -0.46 1.86 4.61
CA ASP A 163 -1.11 1.50 3.35
C ASP A 163 -0.85 0.03 3.01
N HIS A 164 0.36 -0.46 3.26
CA HIS A 164 0.73 -1.86 3.00
C HIS A 164 0.13 -2.85 4.01
N ASP A 165 -0.46 -2.41 5.12
CA ASP A 165 -1.28 -3.25 6.00
C ASP A 165 -2.68 -3.48 5.42
N VAL A 166 -3.25 -2.45 4.79
CA VAL A 166 -4.68 -2.44 4.48
C VAL A 166 -5.02 -2.50 2.99
N THR A 167 -4.09 -2.14 2.11
CA THR A 167 -4.31 -2.01 0.66
C THR A 167 -3.39 -2.95 -0.11
N GLY A 168 -3.97 -3.85 -0.92
CA GLY A 168 -3.26 -4.59 -1.96
C GLY A 168 -4.13 -4.82 -3.19
N PHE A 169 -3.78 -4.19 -4.32
CA PHE A 169 -4.49 -4.39 -5.59
C PHE A 169 -3.63 -5.21 -6.55
N PRO A 170 -3.82 -6.55 -6.61
CA PRO A 170 -3.11 -7.38 -7.56
C PRO A 170 -3.53 -7.04 -8.99
N VAL A 171 -2.65 -7.30 -9.96
CA VAL A 171 -2.97 -7.18 -11.39
C VAL A 171 -3.13 -8.54 -12.05
N VAL A 172 -3.77 -8.55 -13.22
CA VAL A 172 -3.99 -9.76 -14.01
C VAL A 172 -2.69 -10.23 -14.65
N THR A 173 -2.43 -11.54 -14.68
CA THR A 173 -1.19 -12.10 -15.22
C THR A 173 -1.45 -13.31 -16.10
N GLU A 174 -0.47 -13.68 -16.94
CA GLU A 174 -0.57 -14.83 -17.86
C GLU A 174 0.17 -16.06 -17.30
N ALA A 175 -0.04 -17.23 -17.92
CA ALA A 175 0.57 -18.51 -17.52
C ALA A 175 2.12 -18.43 -17.46
N ASN A 176 2.71 -17.64 -18.36
CA ASN A 176 4.15 -17.52 -18.55
C ASN A 176 4.75 -16.25 -17.89
N GLY A 177 3.95 -15.47 -17.16
CA GLY A 177 4.42 -14.30 -16.40
C GLY A 177 3.56 -13.06 -16.53
N ALA A 178 4.20 -11.90 -16.38
CA ALA A 178 3.55 -10.60 -16.49
C ALA A 178 3.02 -10.33 -17.89
N ILE A 179 1.79 -9.80 -17.97
CA ILE A 179 1.23 -9.27 -19.21
C ILE A 179 2.11 -8.10 -19.65
N LYS A 180 2.51 -8.11 -20.93
CA LYS A 180 3.21 -6.99 -21.58
C LYS A 180 2.22 -6.24 -22.45
N CYS A 181 2.03 -4.96 -22.14
CA CYS A 181 1.07 -4.09 -22.79
C CYS A 181 1.71 -3.15 -23.80
N CYS A 182 3.02 -2.94 -23.72
CA CYS A 182 3.79 -2.26 -24.74
C CYS A 182 4.46 -3.25 -25.69
N GLY A 183 4.68 -2.81 -26.93
CA GLY A 183 5.50 -3.53 -27.88
C GLY A 183 6.98 -3.53 -27.47
N PRO A 184 7.83 -4.30 -28.20
CA PRO A 184 9.27 -4.30 -27.96
C PRO A 184 9.84 -2.89 -27.88
N ASN A 185 10.74 -2.65 -26.91
CA ASN A 185 11.33 -1.34 -26.63
C ASN A 185 10.34 -0.22 -26.27
N GLY A 186 9.19 -0.56 -25.64
CA GLY A 186 8.22 0.45 -25.21
C GLY A 186 7.52 1.10 -26.40
N THR A 187 7.36 0.38 -27.51
CA THR A 187 6.66 0.88 -28.69
C THR A 187 5.15 0.74 -28.51
N LYS A 188 4.38 1.58 -29.22
CA LYS A 188 2.93 1.41 -29.33
C LYS A 188 2.61 -0.03 -29.75
N PRO A 189 1.74 -0.76 -29.03
CA PRO A 189 1.38 -2.12 -29.40
C PRO A 189 0.71 -2.15 -30.78
N ILE A 190 1.08 -3.16 -31.59
CA ILE A 190 0.53 -3.40 -32.93
C ILE A 190 -0.41 -4.61 -32.86
N GLY A 191 -1.68 -4.44 -33.19
CA GLY A 191 -2.68 -5.52 -33.21
C GLY A 191 -3.59 -5.56 -31.98
N ALA A 192 -4.29 -6.69 -31.79
CA ALA A 192 -5.20 -6.89 -30.67
C ALA A 192 -4.42 -6.97 -29.36
N VAL A 193 -4.64 -5.99 -28.48
CA VAL A 193 -4.02 -5.93 -27.16
C VAL A 193 -4.86 -6.76 -26.19
N ASN A 194 -4.21 -7.48 -25.27
CA ASN A 194 -4.88 -8.20 -24.17
C ASN A 194 -5.90 -7.25 -23.49
N PRO A 195 -7.15 -7.67 -23.21
CA PRO A 195 -8.19 -6.80 -22.64
C PRO A 195 -7.84 -6.25 -21.24
N ASN A 196 -6.83 -6.82 -20.57
CA ASN A 196 -6.30 -6.33 -19.30
C ASN A 196 -5.18 -5.30 -19.49
N CYS A 197 -4.81 -4.96 -20.71
CA CYS A 197 -3.86 -3.89 -20.97
C CYS A 197 -4.53 -2.54 -21.04
N PHE A 198 -3.92 -1.58 -20.35
CA PHE A 198 -4.32 -0.19 -20.38
C PHE A 198 -3.07 0.70 -20.33
N ALA A 199 -2.17 0.46 -21.28
CA ALA A 199 -0.87 1.11 -21.36
C ALA A 199 -0.99 2.65 -21.45
N ILE A 200 -0.01 3.35 -20.90
CA ILE A 200 0.08 4.81 -20.93
C ILE A 200 0.85 5.19 -22.19
N MET A 201 0.16 5.76 -23.17
CA MET A 201 0.80 6.26 -24.38
C MET A 201 1.67 7.48 -24.06
N LEU A 202 2.89 7.55 -24.56
CA LEU A 202 3.76 8.71 -24.32
C LEU A 202 3.47 9.81 -25.36
N PRO A 203 3.47 11.11 -24.97
CA PRO A 203 3.27 12.21 -25.91
C PRO A 203 4.34 12.28 -27.01
N CYS A 204 3.98 12.86 -28.16
CA CYS A 204 4.95 13.20 -29.20
C CYS A 204 6.00 14.16 -28.60
N HIS A 205 7.30 13.84 -28.75
CA HIS A 205 8.43 14.57 -28.15
C HIS A 205 8.67 14.36 -26.64
N GLU A 206 8.20 13.27 -26.05
CA GLU A 206 8.67 12.87 -24.72
C GLU A 206 10.20 12.65 -24.72
N VAL A 207 10.91 13.39 -23.87
CA VAL A 207 12.39 13.40 -23.80
C VAL A 207 12.95 12.55 -22.67
N ASN A 208 12.15 12.24 -21.65
CA ASN A 208 12.61 11.52 -20.47
C ASN A 208 12.43 10.01 -20.60
N PHE A 209 11.59 9.53 -21.52
CA PHE A 209 11.33 8.11 -21.73
C PHE A 209 11.72 7.66 -23.15
N ALA A 210 12.27 6.46 -23.23
CA ALA A 210 12.55 5.81 -24.51
C ALA A 210 11.29 5.07 -25.00
N GLY A 211 10.88 5.34 -26.23
CA GLY A 211 9.74 4.69 -26.87
C GLY A 211 8.50 5.58 -26.96
N SER A 212 7.32 4.96 -27.05
CA SER A 212 6.02 5.62 -27.19
C SER A 212 4.95 5.08 -26.23
N CYS A 213 5.33 4.18 -25.31
CA CYS A 213 4.41 3.45 -24.45
C CYS A 213 5.08 3.13 -23.10
N MET A 214 4.35 3.38 -22.01
CA MET A 214 4.68 2.96 -20.66
C MET A 214 3.70 1.86 -20.21
N GLU A 215 4.27 0.82 -19.62
CA GLU A 215 3.58 -0.41 -19.28
C GLU A 215 2.53 -0.21 -18.19
N PHE A 216 1.33 -0.73 -18.40
CA PHE A 216 0.26 -0.69 -17.40
C PHE A 216 -0.74 -1.82 -17.63
N VAL A 217 -0.92 -2.64 -16.59
CA VAL A 217 -1.88 -3.74 -16.54
C VAL A 217 -2.98 -3.41 -15.55
N ARG A 218 -4.23 -3.68 -15.94
CA ARG A 218 -5.43 -3.47 -15.13
C ARG A 218 -5.43 -4.36 -13.88
N SER A 219 -5.98 -3.82 -12.79
CA SER A 219 -6.14 -4.55 -11.53
C SER A 219 -7.12 -5.71 -11.70
N VAL A 220 -6.95 -6.76 -10.89
CA VAL A 220 -7.87 -7.90 -10.87
C VAL A 220 -9.28 -7.43 -10.53
N GLY A 221 -10.24 -7.80 -11.37
CA GLY A 221 -11.66 -7.57 -11.11
C GLY A 221 -12.23 -8.64 -10.17
N ALA A 222 -13.06 -8.23 -9.24
CA ALA A 222 -13.84 -9.12 -8.39
C ALA A 222 -14.85 -9.90 -9.23
N THR A 223 -15.10 -11.14 -8.80
CA THR A 223 -16.09 -12.02 -9.39
C THR A 223 -17.21 -12.35 -8.40
N ASP A 224 -18.31 -12.88 -8.89
CA ASP A 224 -19.28 -13.60 -8.08
C ASP A 224 -18.81 -15.06 -7.82
N LYS A 225 -19.62 -15.80 -7.06
CA LYS A 225 -19.38 -17.21 -6.71
C LYS A 225 -19.29 -18.14 -7.93
N ASP A 226 -19.85 -17.74 -9.06
CA ASP A 226 -19.86 -18.50 -10.31
C ASP A 226 -18.66 -18.12 -11.20
N GLY A 227 -17.81 -17.19 -10.75
CA GLY A 227 -16.60 -16.73 -11.43
C GLY A 227 -16.85 -15.63 -12.47
N CYS A 228 -18.05 -15.05 -12.52
CA CYS A 228 -18.35 -13.94 -13.42
C CYS A 228 -17.87 -12.63 -12.81
N LEU A 229 -17.24 -11.75 -13.61
CA LEU A 229 -16.90 -10.41 -13.16
C LEU A 229 -18.15 -9.68 -12.65
N LEU A 230 -18.02 -8.99 -11.52
CA LEU A 230 -19.07 -8.12 -11.02
C LEU A 230 -19.38 -7.02 -12.04
N ASN A 231 -20.66 -6.63 -12.11
CA ASN A 231 -21.14 -5.56 -12.99
C ASN A 231 -21.95 -4.55 -12.16
N PRO A 232 -21.46 -3.30 -11.99
CA PRO A 232 -20.21 -2.77 -12.53
C PRO A 232 -18.96 -3.44 -11.92
N ARG A 233 -17.82 -3.33 -12.61
CA ARG A 233 -16.54 -3.94 -12.24
C ARG A 233 -16.05 -3.37 -10.91
N GLU A 234 -15.79 -4.25 -9.96
CA GLU A 234 -15.12 -3.91 -8.71
C GLU A 234 -13.73 -4.53 -8.65
N GLN A 235 -12.83 -3.96 -7.87
CA GLN A 235 -11.49 -4.51 -7.65
C GLN A 235 -11.42 -5.28 -6.34
N VAL A 236 -10.50 -6.23 -6.26
CA VAL A 236 -10.29 -7.05 -5.07
C VAL A 236 -9.15 -6.48 -4.24
N ASN A 237 -9.37 -6.34 -2.94
CA ASN A 237 -8.29 -6.12 -1.99
C ASN A 237 -7.69 -7.47 -1.58
N SER A 238 -6.40 -7.70 -1.83
CA SER A 238 -5.71 -8.93 -1.45
C SER A 238 -5.29 -8.98 0.01
N LEU A 239 -5.41 -7.87 0.74
CA LEU A 239 -5.08 -7.77 2.16
C LEU A 239 -6.33 -7.66 3.03
N THR A 240 -6.17 -7.87 4.33
CA THR A 240 -7.23 -7.54 5.29
C THR A 240 -7.44 -6.02 5.27
N SER A 241 -8.65 -5.54 5.59
CA SER A 241 -8.88 -4.09 5.67
C SER A 241 -8.42 -3.48 6.99
N PHE A 242 -8.07 -4.30 7.99
CA PHE A 242 -7.84 -3.83 9.34
C PHE A 242 -6.38 -3.45 9.55
N ILE A 243 -6.13 -2.50 10.46
CA ILE A 243 -4.77 -2.23 10.93
C ILE A 243 -4.43 -3.31 11.95
N ASP A 244 -3.95 -4.46 11.47
CA ASP A 244 -3.74 -5.66 12.27
C ASP A 244 -2.34 -6.29 12.11
N GLY A 245 -1.45 -5.61 11.40
CA GLY A 245 -0.09 -6.08 11.16
C GLY A 245 0.00 -7.13 10.06
N SER A 246 -0.94 -7.17 9.12
CA SER A 246 -0.95 -8.14 8.02
C SER A 246 0.30 -8.02 7.14
N GLN A 247 0.95 -6.86 7.07
CA GLN A 247 2.24 -6.69 6.40
C GLN A 247 3.41 -7.38 7.14
N ILE A 248 3.21 -7.74 8.41
CA ILE A 248 4.14 -8.57 9.20
C ILE A 248 3.73 -10.05 9.13
N TYR A 249 2.45 -10.35 9.32
CA TYR A 249 1.94 -11.72 9.56
C TYR A 249 1.38 -12.43 8.31
N GLY A 250 1.17 -11.69 7.23
CA GLY A 250 0.46 -12.15 6.04
C GLY A 250 -1.05 -12.04 6.17
N SER A 251 -1.73 -12.07 5.01
CA SER A 251 -3.19 -12.08 4.89
C SER A 251 -3.76 -13.47 4.55
N THR A 252 -2.95 -14.53 4.68
CA THR A 252 -3.36 -15.92 4.53
C THR A 252 -2.69 -16.83 5.55
N GLU A 253 -3.43 -17.85 6.00
CA GLU A 253 -2.93 -18.86 6.95
C GLU A 253 -1.62 -19.53 6.48
N GLU A 254 -1.49 -19.73 5.16
CA GLU A 254 -0.31 -20.36 4.58
C GLU A 254 0.94 -19.48 4.70
N LEU A 255 0.83 -18.19 4.33
CA LEU A 255 1.95 -17.25 4.46
C LEU A 255 2.28 -17.04 5.94
N ALA A 256 1.28 -16.91 6.81
CA ALA A 256 1.49 -16.82 8.25
C ALA A 256 2.25 -18.04 8.80
N ALA A 257 1.88 -19.26 8.41
CA ALA A 257 2.60 -20.47 8.79
C ALA A 257 4.02 -20.50 8.23
N LYS A 258 4.24 -20.02 6.99
CA LYS A 258 5.57 -19.90 6.38
C LYS A 258 6.46 -18.92 7.15
N LEU A 259 5.91 -17.84 7.68
CA LEU A 259 6.62 -16.79 8.41
C LEU A 259 6.94 -17.16 9.86
N ARG A 260 6.19 -18.09 10.47
CA ARG A 260 6.45 -18.59 11.83
C ARG A 260 7.63 -19.55 11.86
N ASP A 261 8.39 -19.51 12.95
CA ASP A 261 9.51 -20.42 13.21
C ASP A 261 9.02 -21.82 13.61
N GLY A 262 9.95 -22.75 13.82
CA GLY A 262 9.61 -24.13 14.20
C GLY A 262 8.98 -24.27 15.60
N THR A 263 9.10 -23.24 16.45
CA THR A 263 8.44 -23.20 17.78
C THR A 263 6.98 -22.79 17.67
N GLY A 264 6.60 -22.11 16.59
CA GLY A 264 5.28 -21.52 16.42
C GLY A 264 5.08 -20.23 17.21
N ILE A 265 5.98 -19.84 18.13
CA ILE A 265 5.84 -18.62 18.92
C ILE A 265 6.46 -17.42 18.18
N LEU A 266 7.61 -17.61 17.53
CA LEU A 266 8.39 -16.54 16.94
C LEU A 266 8.19 -16.47 15.42
N LEU A 267 8.54 -15.33 14.85
CA LEU A 267 8.74 -15.18 13.42
C LEU A 267 10.15 -15.64 13.04
N LYS A 268 10.26 -16.31 11.90
CA LYS A 268 11.54 -16.75 11.32
C LYS A 268 12.44 -15.56 11.06
N THR A 269 13.73 -15.76 11.32
CA THR A 269 14.79 -14.79 11.03
C THR A 269 15.91 -15.45 10.25
N LYS A 270 16.65 -14.66 9.47
CA LYS A 270 17.97 -15.05 8.97
C LYS A 270 19.04 -14.41 9.87
N ASN A 271 19.99 -15.22 10.32
CA ASN A 271 21.06 -14.85 11.25
C ASN A 271 20.54 -14.15 12.53
N ASP A 272 19.40 -14.60 13.05
CA ASP A 272 18.74 -14.08 14.28
C ASP A 272 18.43 -12.57 14.31
N THR A 273 18.58 -11.88 13.17
CA THR A 273 18.65 -10.40 13.15
C THR A 273 17.74 -9.77 12.09
N PHE A 274 17.59 -10.42 10.94
CA PHE A 274 16.89 -9.88 9.78
C PHE A 274 15.74 -10.79 9.33
N LEU A 275 14.90 -10.25 8.46
CA LEU A 275 13.80 -10.97 7.81
C LEU A 275 14.31 -12.25 7.13
N PRO A 276 13.47 -13.30 7.02
CA PRO A 276 13.84 -14.52 6.32
C PRO A 276 14.06 -14.26 4.83
N GLU A 277 14.79 -15.15 4.17
CA GLU A 277 15.05 -15.05 2.73
C GLU A 277 13.83 -15.49 1.91
N ASP A 278 13.49 -14.69 0.91
CA ASP A 278 12.58 -15.08 -0.16
C ASP A 278 13.35 -15.49 -1.41
N VAL A 279 13.52 -16.80 -1.60
CA VAL A 279 14.14 -17.37 -2.81
C VAL A 279 13.27 -17.20 -4.07
N SER A 280 12.01 -16.78 -3.92
CA SER A 280 11.08 -16.55 -5.03
C SER A 280 10.91 -15.08 -5.40
N ALA A 281 11.35 -14.16 -4.54
CA ALA A 281 11.34 -12.73 -4.85
C ALA A 281 12.48 -12.38 -5.82
N SER A 282 12.28 -11.31 -6.59
CA SER A 282 13.32 -10.77 -7.45
C SER A 282 13.61 -9.33 -7.05
N CYS A 283 14.68 -9.19 -6.29
CA CYS A 283 15.30 -7.93 -5.94
C CYS A 283 16.68 -7.87 -6.63
N ILE A 284 17.30 -6.69 -6.60
CA ILE A 284 18.60 -6.43 -7.20
C ILE A 284 19.66 -6.65 -6.12
N LEU A 285 20.45 -7.70 -6.27
CA LEU A 285 21.49 -8.13 -5.33
C LEU A 285 22.88 -7.69 -5.81
N ARG A 286 23.80 -7.40 -4.87
CA ARG A 286 25.19 -7.11 -5.22
C ARG A 286 25.91 -8.41 -5.64
N PRO A 287 26.60 -8.45 -6.79
CA PRO A 287 27.33 -9.64 -7.22
C PRO A 287 28.39 -10.07 -6.20
N GLY A 288 28.48 -11.38 -5.94
CA GLY A 288 29.51 -11.95 -5.04
C GLY A 288 29.31 -11.64 -3.56
N THR A 289 28.12 -11.19 -3.15
CA THR A 289 27.76 -10.94 -1.76
C THR A 289 26.75 -11.96 -1.24
N ASN A 290 26.47 -11.94 0.06
CA ASN A 290 25.42 -12.74 0.69
C ASN A 290 24.08 -11.98 0.77
N ASP A 291 23.90 -10.93 -0.03
CA ASP A 291 22.62 -10.21 -0.11
C ASP A 291 21.51 -11.17 -0.55
N TYR A 292 20.30 -10.93 -0.07
CA TYR A 292 19.12 -11.74 -0.39
C TYR A 292 17.85 -10.89 -0.30
N CYS A 293 16.80 -11.31 -0.99
CA CYS A 293 15.50 -10.64 -0.92
C CYS A 293 14.79 -11.03 0.37
N PHE A 294 14.12 -10.08 1.01
CA PHE A 294 13.37 -10.34 2.23
C PHE A 294 12.01 -10.96 1.94
N LEU A 295 11.60 -11.89 2.81
CA LEU A 295 10.25 -12.43 2.91
C LEU A 295 9.53 -11.78 4.10
N ALA A 296 8.30 -11.29 3.89
CA ALA A 296 7.45 -10.72 4.94
C ALA A 296 5.97 -11.07 4.70
N GLY A 297 5.08 -10.50 5.52
CA GLY A 297 3.63 -10.62 5.35
C GLY A 297 3.09 -9.90 4.11
N ASP A 298 3.82 -8.87 3.64
CA ASP A 298 3.53 -8.15 2.40
C ASP A 298 4.67 -8.30 1.38
N VAL A 299 4.30 -8.46 0.10
CA VAL A 299 5.24 -8.76 -1.00
C VAL A 299 6.09 -7.55 -1.40
N ARG A 300 5.69 -6.33 -1.04
CA ARG A 300 6.38 -5.09 -1.38
C ARG A 300 7.50 -4.75 -0.39
N VAL A 301 7.81 -5.63 0.56
CA VAL A 301 8.88 -5.43 1.58
C VAL A 301 10.22 -4.98 1.00
N ASN A 302 10.56 -5.39 -0.22
CA ASN A 302 11.82 -5.03 -0.88
C ASN A 302 11.75 -3.73 -1.71
N GLU A 303 10.61 -3.03 -1.78
CA GLU A 303 10.40 -1.89 -2.70
C GLU A 303 11.50 -0.84 -2.57
N HIS A 304 11.85 -0.45 -1.35
CA HIS A 304 13.01 0.39 -1.02
C HIS A 304 13.46 0.10 0.42
N PRO A 305 14.70 0.46 0.81
CA PRO A 305 15.31 -0.07 2.03
C PRO A 305 14.66 0.46 3.31
N ALA A 306 14.14 1.69 3.33
CA ALA A 306 13.48 2.23 4.53
C ALA A 306 12.21 1.42 4.90
N LEU A 307 11.46 0.92 3.92
CA LEU A 307 10.36 -0.01 4.14
C LEU A 307 10.85 -1.36 4.68
N GLY A 308 11.89 -1.96 4.06
CA GLY A 308 12.47 -3.22 4.53
C GLY A 308 13.05 -3.14 5.96
N ALA A 309 13.60 -1.98 6.34
CA ALA A 309 14.07 -1.71 7.70
C ALA A 309 12.90 -1.64 8.70
N MET A 310 11.77 -1.01 8.33
CA MET A 310 10.56 -1.02 9.15
C MET A 310 10.01 -2.44 9.35
N HIS A 311 9.96 -3.27 8.31
CA HIS A 311 9.58 -4.69 8.45
C HIS A 311 10.51 -5.44 9.41
N THR A 312 11.82 -5.18 9.34
CA THR A 312 12.80 -5.80 10.25
C THR A 312 12.58 -5.36 11.71
N ILE A 313 12.35 -4.06 11.96
CA ILE A 313 12.09 -3.52 13.30
C ILE A 313 10.84 -4.15 13.92
N TRP A 314 9.75 -4.24 13.16
CA TRP A 314 8.50 -4.82 13.66
C TRP A 314 8.56 -6.34 13.87
N LEU A 315 9.35 -7.05 13.05
CA LEU A 315 9.66 -8.45 13.31
C LEU A 315 10.42 -8.61 14.64
N ARG A 316 11.45 -7.79 14.87
CA ARG A 316 12.23 -7.80 16.12
C ARG A 316 11.32 -7.50 17.31
N ALA A 317 10.41 -6.54 17.17
CA ALA A 317 9.44 -6.19 18.20
C ALA A 317 8.54 -7.38 18.55
N HIS A 318 8.03 -8.11 17.55
CA HIS A 318 7.26 -9.34 17.80
C HIS A 318 8.09 -10.36 18.59
N ASN A 319 9.28 -10.70 18.10
CA ASN A 319 10.10 -11.76 18.71
C ASN A 319 10.55 -11.39 20.14
N SER A 320 10.83 -10.11 20.40
CA SER A 320 11.16 -9.60 21.73
C SER A 320 9.98 -9.73 22.70
N ILE A 321 8.80 -9.22 22.30
CA ILE A 321 7.58 -9.27 23.11
C ILE A 321 7.14 -10.72 23.36
N ALA A 322 7.21 -11.59 22.35
CA ALA A 322 6.83 -13.00 22.48
C ALA A 322 7.69 -13.76 23.50
N LYS A 323 9.02 -13.54 23.48
CA LYS A 323 9.95 -14.12 24.46
C LYS A 323 9.61 -13.68 25.88
N GLU A 324 9.35 -12.39 26.08
CA GLU A 324 8.99 -11.87 27.39
C GLU A 324 7.62 -12.39 27.85
N LEU A 325 6.62 -12.43 26.97
CA LEU A 325 5.29 -12.96 27.27
C LEU A 325 5.35 -14.44 27.65
N ARG A 326 6.18 -15.26 27.00
CA ARG A 326 6.41 -16.66 27.38
C ARG A 326 6.87 -16.78 28.83
N THR A 327 7.81 -15.94 29.28
CA THR A 327 8.26 -15.93 30.67
C THR A 327 7.15 -15.51 31.63
N ARG A 328 6.26 -14.61 31.20
CA ARG A 328 5.18 -14.06 32.04
C ARG A 328 3.93 -14.94 32.09
N ARG A 329 3.69 -15.73 31.05
CA ARG A 329 2.52 -16.58 30.83
C ARG A 329 2.95 -18.04 30.59
N PRO A 330 3.63 -18.70 31.56
CA PRO A 330 4.21 -20.03 31.35
C PRO A 330 3.17 -21.15 31.13
N ALA A 331 1.91 -20.91 31.48
CA ALA A 331 0.82 -21.88 31.31
C ALA A 331 0.14 -21.80 29.93
N ASP A 332 0.36 -20.71 29.19
CA ASP A 332 -0.22 -20.52 27.86
C ASP A 332 0.49 -21.41 26.83
N THR A 333 -0.28 -21.86 25.84
CA THR A 333 0.24 -22.59 24.69
C THR A 333 1.04 -21.68 23.75
N ASP A 334 1.82 -22.30 22.87
CA ASP A 334 2.61 -21.60 21.83
C ASP A 334 1.75 -20.73 20.92
N GLU A 335 0.57 -21.21 20.57
CA GLU A 335 -0.42 -20.46 19.80
C GLU A 335 -0.99 -19.27 20.59
N GLU A 336 -1.29 -19.43 21.87
CA GLU A 336 -1.81 -18.34 22.71
C GLU A 336 -0.79 -17.20 22.87
N ILE A 337 0.49 -17.53 23.06
CA ILE A 337 1.56 -16.52 23.10
C ILE A 337 1.71 -15.81 21.76
N PHE A 338 1.72 -16.56 20.65
CA PHE A 338 1.80 -15.96 19.31
C PHE A 338 0.64 -14.99 19.06
N GLN A 339 -0.59 -15.42 19.33
CA GLN A 339 -1.77 -14.59 19.08
C GLN A 339 -1.87 -13.40 20.03
N MET A 340 -1.50 -13.54 21.30
CA MET A 340 -1.41 -12.40 22.22
C MET A 340 -0.34 -11.39 21.76
N THR A 341 0.82 -11.87 21.32
CA THR A 341 1.88 -11.03 20.76
C THR A 341 1.40 -10.30 19.52
N ARG A 342 0.78 -11.01 18.56
CA ARG A 342 0.19 -10.42 17.34
C ARG A 342 -0.85 -9.36 17.69
N LYS A 343 -1.71 -9.62 18.68
CA LYS A 343 -2.72 -8.67 19.17
C LYS A 343 -2.08 -7.39 19.73
N ILE A 344 -1.01 -7.51 20.52
CA ILE A 344 -0.25 -6.36 21.04
C ILE A 344 0.39 -5.58 19.90
N ILE A 345 1.06 -6.24 18.96
CA ILE A 345 1.70 -5.58 17.81
C ILE A 345 0.67 -4.81 16.96
N GLY A 346 -0.48 -5.41 16.65
CA GLY A 346 -1.57 -4.70 15.97
C GLY A 346 -2.07 -3.51 16.78
N ALA A 347 -2.21 -3.65 18.10
CA ALA A 347 -2.60 -2.55 18.98
C ALA A 347 -1.58 -1.41 18.99
N LEU A 348 -0.28 -1.68 18.99
CA LEU A 348 0.76 -0.66 18.93
C LEU A 348 0.68 0.14 17.62
N GLN A 349 0.46 -0.54 16.49
CA GLN A 349 0.30 0.13 15.20
C GLN A 349 -0.95 1.02 15.17
N GLN A 350 -2.06 0.57 15.77
CA GLN A 350 -3.26 1.39 15.93
C GLN A 350 -3.02 2.58 16.86
N VAL A 351 -2.33 2.41 17.99
CA VAL A 351 -1.98 3.51 18.90
C VAL A 351 -1.16 4.58 18.18
N ILE A 352 -0.06 4.19 17.51
CA ILE A 352 0.82 5.12 16.80
C ILE A 352 0.04 5.84 15.69
N THR A 353 -0.74 5.10 14.89
CA THR A 353 -1.53 5.67 13.79
C THR A 353 -2.54 6.71 14.29
N TYR A 354 -3.35 6.37 15.29
CA TYR A 354 -4.46 7.23 15.73
C TYR A 354 -4.05 8.33 16.73
N ASN A 355 -2.94 8.17 17.45
CA ASN A 355 -2.52 9.11 18.48
C ASN A 355 -1.31 9.97 18.11
N GLU A 356 -0.46 9.53 17.18
CA GLU A 356 0.72 10.29 16.71
C GLU A 356 0.58 10.76 15.26
N TRP A 357 0.25 9.87 14.32
CA TRP A 357 0.29 10.17 12.88
C TRP A 357 -0.96 10.91 12.38
N LEU A 358 -2.17 10.37 12.58
CA LEU A 358 -3.42 10.95 12.08
C LEU A 358 -3.67 12.40 12.55
N PRO A 359 -3.39 12.78 13.81
CA PRO A 359 -3.57 14.16 14.24
C PRO A 359 -2.68 15.17 13.50
N ILE A 360 -1.51 14.74 13.01
CA ILE A 360 -0.63 15.58 12.18
C ILE A 360 -1.24 15.73 10.78
N ILE A 361 -1.72 14.63 10.20
CA ILE A 361 -2.30 14.61 8.84
C ILE A 361 -3.60 15.42 8.78
N LEU A 362 -4.58 15.09 9.63
CA LEU A 362 -5.95 15.62 9.57
C LEU A 362 -6.18 16.85 10.46
N GLY A 363 -5.23 17.21 11.31
CA GLY A 363 -5.38 18.31 12.25
C GLY A 363 -6.63 18.18 13.12
N THR A 364 -7.45 19.22 13.15
CA THR A 364 -8.67 19.26 13.98
C THR A 364 -9.76 18.27 13.56
N GLU A 365 -9.76 17.81 12.30
CA GLU A 365 -10.74 16.82 11.83
C GLU A 365 -10.57 15.47 12.54
N ALA A 366 -9.34 15.09 12.90
CA ALA A 366 -9.10 13.87 13.70
C ALA A 366 -9.83 13.92 15.05
N THR A 367 -9.90 15.09 15.68
CA THR A 367 -10.64 15.27 16.93
C THR A 367 -12.16 15.29 16.70
N LYS A 368 -12.63 16.01 15.68
CA LYS A 368 -14.08 16.09 15.34
C LYS A 368 -14.68 14.71 15.06
N LEU A 369 -13.94 13.88 14.32
CA LEU A 369 -14.32 12.51 13.99
C LEU A 369 -14.01 11.49 15.12
N LYS A 370 -13.52 11.97 16.28
CA LYS A 370 -13.17 11.14 17.45
C LYS A 370 -12.18 10.01 17.11
N LEU A 371 -11.24 10.27 16.21
CA LEU A 371 -10.25 9.29 15.76
C LEU A 371 -9.18 9.08 16.83
N THR A 372 -8.74 10.13 17.52
CA THR A 372 -7.78 10.00 18.64
C THR A 372 -8.33 9.11 19.75
N SER A 373 -7.53 8.15 20.22
CA SER A 373 -7.90 7.16 21.24
C SER A 373 -6.91 7.17 22.42
N LYS A 374 -6.71 8.35 23.00
CA LYS A 374 -5.84 8.57 24.17
C LYS A 374 -6.49 8.18 25.50
N THR A 375 -7.82 8.06 25.54
CA THR A 375 -8.61 7.75 26.74
C THR A 375 -9.89 6.99 26.39
N GLY A 376 -10.51 6.35 27.38
CA GLY A 376 -11.81 5.69 27.21
C GLY A 376 -11.73 4.37 26.44
N ARG A 377 -12.86 3.98 25.85
CA ARG A 377 -13.00 2.76 25.03
C ARG A 377 -13.82 3.05 23.79
N THR A 378 -13.48 2.39 22.68
CA THR A 378 -14.20 2.49 21.42
C THR A 378 -15.34 1.47 21.41
N LYS A 379 -16.56 1.96 21.21
CA LYS A 379 -17.73 1.10 20.96
C LYS A 379 -17.83 0.83 19.47
N ARG A 380 -17.79 -0.45 19.08
CA ARG A 380 -18.00 -0.85 17.68
C ARG A 380 -19.41 -0.51 17.23
N LEU A 381 -19.54 -0.03 16.00
CA LEU A 381 -20.81 0.29 15.35
C LEU A 381 -21.09 -0.76 14.27
N SER A 382 -22.10 -1.60 14.50
CA SER A 382 -22.43 -2.73 13.60
C SER A 382 -22.89 -2.32 12.20
N GLY A 383 -23.24 -1.06 11.98
CA GLY A 383 -23.62 -0.52 10.67
C GLY A 383 -22.46 0.06 9.86
N VAL A 384 -21.26 0.17 10.46
CA VAL A 384 -20.07 0.70 9.79
C VAL A 384 -19.40 -0.42 9.01
N ASP A 385 -19.18 -0.19 7.71
CA ASP A 385 -18.48 -1.10 6.83
C ASP A 385 -16.96 -0.85 6.91
N PRO A 386 -16.16 -1.77 7.49
CA PRO A 386 -14.72 -1.59 7.65
C PRO A 386 -13.92 -1.85 6.37
N ARG A 387 -14.56 -2.24 5.25
CA ARG A 387 -13.83 -2.45 3.99
C ARG A 387 -13.10 -1.18 3.57
N ILE A 388 -11.95 -1.38 2.95
CA ILE A 388 -11.24 -0.27 2.32
C ILE A 388 -12.05 0.27 1.13
N LEU A 389 -12.14 1.60 1.06
CA LEU A 389 -12.76 2.36 0.01
C LEU A 389 -11.82 2.40 -1.20
N ASN A 390 -12.35 2.19 -2.40
CA ASN A 390 -11.55 2.17 -3.62
C ASN A 390 -10.82 3.50 -3.84
N GLU A 391 -11.51 4.61 -3.56
CA GLU A 391 -10.99 5.97 -3.65
C GLU A 391 -9.88 6.25 -2.65
N PHE A 392 -9.96 5.63 -1.46
CA PHE A 392 -8.94 5.74 -0.43
C PHE A 392 -7.62 5.16 -0.96
N SER A 393 -7.61 3.91 -1.39
CA SER A 393 -6.40 3.23 -1.87
C SER A 393 -5.89 3.73 -3.22
N THR A 394 -6.79 4.10 -4.12
CA THR A 394 -6.43 4.44 -5.51
C THR A 394 -6.01 5.89 -5.67
N ALA A 395 -6.45 6.79 -4.78
CA ALA A 395 -6.11 8.20 -4.85
C ALA A 395 -5.73 8.80 -3.48
N ALA A 396 -6.61 8.72 -2.48
CA ALA A 396 -6.45 9.51 -1.26
C ALA A 396 -5.19 9.17 -0.48
N MET A 397 -4.94 7.89 -0.17
CA MET A 397 -3.77 7.42 0.59
C MET A 397 -2.46 7.53 -0.20
N ARG A 398 -2.54 7.80 -1.52
CA ARG A 398 -1.37 8.05 -2.38
C ARG A 398 -0.79 9.46 -2.24
N PHE A 399 -1.43 10.34 -1.46
CA PHE A 399 -0.89 11.66 -1.16
C PHE A 399 0.54 11.59 -0.59
N GLY A 400 0.88 10.50 0.10
CA GLY A 400 2.23 10.24 0.61
C GLY A 400 3.32 10.23 -0.47
N HIS A 401 2.96 10.03 -1.74
CA HIS A 401 3.93 10.15 -2.85
C HIS A 401 4.48 11.58 -2.99
N SER A 402 3.75 12.59 -2.55
CA SER A 402 4.21 13.98 -2.55
C SER A 402 5.26 14.23 -1.49
N PHE A 403 5.31 13.41 -0.43
CA PHE A 403 6.29 13.53 0.65
C PHE A 403 7.63 12.83 0.34
N ILE A 404 7.73 12.11 -0.78
CA ILE A 404 8.91 11.29 -1.10
C ILE A 404 10.10 12.19 -1.43
N PRO A 405 11.22 12.11 -0.68
CA PRO A 405 12.41 12.89 -0.94
C PRO A 405 13.21 12.35 -2.13
N GLU A 406 13.99 13.23 -2.75
CA GLU A 406 14.89 12.88 -3.85
C GLU A 406 16.03 11.93 -3.37
N VAL A 407 16.47 12.12 -2.12
CA VAL A 407 17.57 11.38 -1.53
C VAL A 407 17.20 10.81 -0.17
N ILE A 408 17.63 9.57 0.08
CA ILE A 408 17.50 8.94 1.39
C ILE A 408 18.82 9.11 2.17
N PRO A 409 18.77 9.69 3.39
CA PRO A 409 19.94 9.78 4.25
C PRO A 409 20.29 8.42 4.86
N ILE A 410 21.55 8.01 4.77
CA ILE A 410 22.09 6.79 5.40
C ILE A 410 23.41 7.14 6.06
N GLY A 411 23.37 7.38 7.38
CA GLY A 411 24.50 7.92 8.13
C GLY A 411 24.89 9.29 7.56
N THR A 412 26.13 9.43 7.09
CA THR A 412 26.61 10.67 6.43
C THR A 412 26.33 10.71 4.92
N ARG A 413 25.88 9.61 4.31
CA ARG A 413 25.61 9.53 2.87
C ARG A 413 24.21 10.08 2.56
N ARG A 414 24.08 10.64 1.35
CA ARG A 414 22.78 10.99 0.74
C ARG A 414 22.68 10.24 -0.57
N VAL A 415 21.75 9.29 -0.63
CA VAL A 415 21.68 8.34 -1.73
C VAL A 415 20.43 8.61 -2.56
N PRO A 416 20.54 8.88 -3.88
CA PRO A 416 19.38 9.09 -4.74
C PRO A 416 18.43 7.90 -4.72
N LEU A 417 17.14 8.17 -4.53
CA LEU A 417 16.12 7.14 -4.33
C LEU A 417 16.05 6.14 -5.49
N ARG A 418 16.24 6.57 -6.75
CA ARG A 418 16.27 5.69 -7.94
C ARG A 418 17.29 4.56 -7.83
N THR A 419 18.36 4.76 -7.06
CA THR A 419 19.43 3.77 -6.87
C THR A 419 19.14 2.78 -5.75
N LEU A 420 18.04 2.95 -5.01
CA LEU A 420 17.69 2.17 -3.82
C LEU A 420 16.52 1.21 -4.05
N PHE A 421 15.72 1.43 -5.10
CA PHE A 421 14.57 0.57 -5.33
C PHE A 421 14.98 -0.89 -5.53
N ASN A 422 14.23 -1.81 -4.91
CA ASN A 422 14.44 -3.26 -4.96
C ASN A 422 15.83 -3.71 -4.51
N ARG A 423 16.51 -2.97 -3.63
CA ARG A 423 17.87 -3.30 -3.19
C ARG A 423 17.90 -3.47 -1.66
N PRO A 424 17.90 -4.71 -1.16
CA PRO A 424 17.87 -4.98 0.28
C PRO A 424 19.22 -4.71 0.97
N ALA A 425 20.31 -4.54 0.20
CA ALA A 425 21.67 -4.39 0.70
C ALA A 425 21.82 -3.31 1.79
N GLU A 426 21.19 -2.14 1.61
CA GLU A 426 21.28 -1.04 2.57
C GLU A 426 20.62 -1.36 3.92
N VAL A 427 19.62 -2.25 3.95
CA VAL A 427 19.03 -2.72 5.20
C VAL A 427 19.99 -3.68 5.92
N LEU A 428 20.62 -4.59 5.18
CA LEU A 428 21.54 -5.58 5.74
C LEU A 428 22.78 -4.90 6.36
N ASP A 429 23.28 -3.86 5.71
CA ASP A 429 24.52 -3.20 6.11
C ASP A 429 24.29 -2.02 7.06
N ASN A 430 23.21 -1.27 6.89
CA ASN A 430 23.06 0.09 7.44
C ASN A 430 21.69 0.35 8.10
N LEU A 431 21.00 -0.67 8.63
CA LEU A 431 19.64 -0.54 9.20
C LEU A 431 19.47 0.65 10.15
N ASP A 432 20.37 0.79 11.12
CA ASP A 432 20.25 1.80 12.18
C ASP A 432 20.48 3.21 11.62
N ASP A 433 21.53 3.39 10.82
CA ASP A 433 21.87 4.65 10.14
C ASP A 433 20.77 5.12 9.18
N LEU A 434 20.15 4.18 8.46
CA LEU A 434 19.03 4.42 7.57
C LEU A 434 17.80 4.89 8.33
N ILE A 435 17.39 4.18 9.39
CA ILE A 435 16.20 4.53 10.16
C ILE A 435 16.39 5.82 10.96
N ALA A 436 17.58 6.04 11.52
CA ALA A 436 17.93 7.31 12.16
C ALA A 436 17.78 8.48 11.18
N GLY A 437 18.31 8.33 9.96
CA GLY A 437 18.16 9.31 8.89
C GLY A 437 16.69 9.58 8.54
N VAL A 438 15.87 8.54 8.36
CA VAL A 438 14.44 8.67 8.06
C VAL A 438 13.67 9.34 9.22
N ALA A 439 14.07 9.09 10.47
CA ALA A 439 13.54 9.74 11.66
C ALA A 439 14.04 11.19 11.87
N GLY A 440 14.81 11.74 10.93
CA GLY A 440 15.30 13.12 10.96
C GLY A 440 16.58 13.34 11.77
N VAL A 441 17.20 12.27 12.31
CA VAL A 441 18.51 12.34 12.97
C VAL A 441 19.60 12.57 11.93
N GLY A 442 20.59 13.39 12.26
CA GLY A 442 21.67 13.78 11.37
C GLY A 442 21.76 15.30 11.23
N THR A 443 22.08 15.81 10.04
CA THR A 443 22.20 17.25 9.82
C THR A 443 20.82 17.94 9.92
N PRO A 444 20.63 18.91 10.84
CA PRO A 444 19.36 19.60 11.01
C PRO A 444 18.85 20.20 9.69
N GLY A 445 17.56 20.03 9.41
CA GLY A 445 16.90 20.57 8.22
C GLY A 445 17.19 19.83 6.91
N ARG A 446 18.04 18.78 6.89
CA ARG A 446 18.40 18.06 5.65
C ARG A 446 17.71 16.70 5.47
N ASN A 447 17.15 16.15 6.54
CA ASN A 447 16.55 14.81 6.56
C ASN A 447 15.02 14.93 6.68
N MET A 448 14.45 15.67 5.74
CA MET A 448 13.04 16.02 5.72
C MET A 448 12.32 15.35 4.54
N ALA A 449 11.02 15.15 4.71
CA ALA A 449 10.11 14.85 3.62
C ALA A 449 9.95 16.06 2.69
N GLU A 450 9.51 15.83 1.47
CA GLU A 450 8.98 16.89 0.60
C GLU A 450 7.63 17.38 1.11
N SER A 451 7.15 18.53 0.62
CA SER A 451 5.84 19.09 0.97
C SER A 451 4.70 18.34 0.30
N LEU A 452 3.52 18.30 0.94
CA LEU A 452 2.30 17.87 0.27
C LEU A 452 1.79 18.97 -0.66
N ASP A 453 2.08 18.83 -1.94
CA ASP A 453 1.58 19.70 -2.99
C ASP A 453 1.58 18.99 -4.36
N ARG A 454 1.52 19.75 -5.44
CA ARG A 454 1.51 19.21 -6.80
C ARG A 454 2.88 18.75 -7.29
N ASN A 455 3.98 19.06 -6.60
CA ASN A 455 5.34 18.82 -7.04
C ASN A 455 5.81 17.42 -6.59
N PHE A 456 6.57 16.74 -7.44
CA PHE A 456 7.06 15.39 -7.14
C PHE A 456 8.49 15.21 -7.64
N VAL A 457 9.36 14.63 -6.82
CA VAL A 457 10.77 14.47 -7.16
C VAL A 457 10.99 13.63 -8.43
N GLU A 458 12.04 13.94 -9.17
CA GLU A 458 12.35 13.29 -10.45
C GLU A 458 12.53 11.77 -10.32
N GLU A 459 12.99 11.33 -9.14
CA GLU A 459 13.22 9.92 -8.79
C GLU A 459 11.99 9.04 -9.01
N ILE A 460 10.77 9.60 -8.85
CA ILE A 460 9.51 8.88 -9.00
C ILE A 460 8.71 9.28 -10.24
N THR A 461 9.00 10.42 -10.87
CA THR A 461 8.29 10.86 -12.10
C THR A 461 8.99 10.40 -13.38
N ASN A 462 10.30 10.10 -13.34
CA ASN A 462 11.07 9.65 -14.50
C ASN A 462 11.86 8.35 -14.24
N HIS A 463 12.25 8.11 -13.00
CA HIS A 463 13.23 7.05 -12.65
C HIS A 463 12.66 5.96 -11.73
N LEU A 464 11.34 5.88 -11.59
CA LEU A 464 10.70 4.87 -10.76
C LEU A 464 11.08 3.48 -11.29
N PHE A 465 11.67 2.66 -10.44
CA PHE A 465 12.18 1.33 -10.79
C PHE A 465 13.04 1.35 -12.05
N GLU A 466 13.89 2.35 -12.27
CA GLU A 466 14.80 2.33 -13.42
C GLU A 466 15.81 1.15 -13.29
N PRO A 467 15.94 0.30 -14.33
CA PRO A 467 16.84 -0.84 -14.26
C PRO A 467 18.30 -0.36 -14.18
N PRO A 468 19.14 -0.99 -13.32
CA PRO A 468 20.56 -0.71 -13.32
C PRO A 468 21.17 -0.97 -14.71
N ALA A 469 22.01 -0.05 -15.16
CA ALA A 469 22.71 -0.10 -16.44
C ALA A 469 21.81 -0.16 -17.70
N ALA A 470 20.50 0.10 -17.58
CA ALA A 470 19.65 0.29 -18.75
C ALA A 470 19.95 1.62 -19.46
N PRO A 471 19.69 1.71 -20.77
CA PRO A 471 19.72 2.99 -21.47
C PRO A 471 18.78 3.99 -20.79
N LYS A 472 19.13 5.29 -20.86
CA LYS A 472 18.32 6.37 -20.28
C LYS A 472 16.85 6.27 -20.71
N GLY A 473 15.94 6.50 -19.77
CA GLY A 473 14.51 6.61 -20.03
C GLY A 473 13.77 5.27 -20.04
N ARG A 474 14.26 4.31 -19.23
CA ARG A 474 13.62 3.01 -19.03
C ARG A 474 12.94 2.86 -17.66
N GLY A 475 12.87 3.94 -16.89
CA GLY A 475 12.07 4.01 -15.67
C GLY A 475 10.57 4.07 -15.95
N LEU A 476 9.81 4.32 -14.89
CA LEU A 476 8.37 4.58 -14.92
C LEU A 476 8.07 5.95 -14.30
N ASP A 477 6.83 6.39 -14.45
CA ASP A 477 6.31 7.62 -13.84
C ASP A 477 5.18 7.26 -12.86
N LEU A 478 5.44 7.38 -11.56
CA LEU A 478 4.50 7.05 -10.48
C LEU A 478 3.21 7.87 -10.56
N ILE A 479 3.30 9.14 -10.98
CA ILE A 479 2.14 10.03 -11.06
C ILE A 479 1.27 9.62 -12.24
N SER A 480 1.89 9.35 -13.39
CA SER A 480 1.17 8.78 -14.54
C SER A 480 0.48 7.45 -14.19
N LEU A 481 1.15 6.58 -13.42
CA LEU A 481 0.57 5.32 -12.92
C LEU A 481 -0.60 5.54 -11.96
N ASN A 482 -0.54 6.54 -11.08
CA ASN A 482 -1.64 6.88 -10.16
C ASN A 482 -2.89 7.30 -10.92
N LEU A 483 -2.74 8.21 -11.89
CA LEU A 483 -3.84 8.70 -12.72
C LEU A 483 -4.45 7.57 -13.56
N GLN A 484 -3.60 6.77 -14.20
CA GLN A 484 -4.04 5.62 -14.99
C GLN A 484 -4.76 4.57 -14.13
N ARG A 485 -4.32 4.35 -12.89
CA ARG A 485 -4.99 3.45 -11.93
C ARG A 485 -6.33 3.99 -11.46
N GLY A 486 -6.44 5.30 -11.21
CA GLY A 486 -7.74 5.95 -10.95
C GLY A 486 -8.76 5.70 -12.06
N ARG A 487 -8.31 5.81 -13.32
CA ARG A 487 -9.13 5.56 -14.50
C ARG A 487 -9.48 4.07 -14.68
N ASP A 488 -8.54 3.15 -14.44
CA ASP A 488 -8.77 1.70 -14.44
C ASP A 488 -9.81 1.25 -13.40
N HIS A 489 -9.81 1.90 -12.23
CA HIS A 489 -10.73 1.62 -11.13
C HIS A 489 -12.07 2.38 -11.25
N GLY A 490 -12.25 3.13 -12.34
CA GLY A 490 -13.47 3.90 -12.60
C GLY A 490 -13.71 4.94 -11.51
N ILE A 491 -12.67 5.59 -10.99
CA ILE A 491 -12.81 6.62 -9.96
C ILE A 491 -13.47 7.88 -10.57
N PRO A 492 -14.59 8.36 -10.00
CA PRO A 492 -15.20 9.63 -10.38
C PRO A 492 -14.26 10.85 -10.32
N PRO A 493 -14.61 11.96 -10.99
CA PRO A 493 -13.80 13.17 -10.95
C PRO A 493 -13.70 13.77 -9.55
N TYR A 494 -12.63 14.53 -9.31
CA TYR A 494 -12.38 15.26 -8.08
C TYR A 494 -13.59 16.10 -7.60
N THR A 495 -14.29 16.78 -8.50
CA THR A 495 -15.45 17.63 -8.16
C THR A 495 -16.63 16.84 -7.58
N ALA A 496 -16.80 15.57 -7.97
CA ALA A 496 -17.82 14.69 -7.40
C ALA A 496 -17.53 14.40 -5.92
N TYR A 497 -16.25 14.25 -5.56
CA TYR A 497 -15.82 14.07 -4.17
C TYR A 497 -15.97 15.33 -3.34
N ARG A 498 -15.68 16.50 -3.91
CA ARG A 498 -15.99 17.78 -3.25
C ARG A 498 -17.47 17.86 -2.88
N ALA A 499 -18.35 17.49 -3.82
CA ALA A 499 -19.80 17.55 -3.62
C ALA A 499 -20.27 16.61 -2.49
N VAL A 500 -19.84 15.34 -2.46
CA VAL A 500 -20.22 14.40 -1.39
C VAL A 500 -19.62 14.77 -0.03
N CYS A 501 -18.48 15.47 -0.03
CA CYS A 501 -17.87 16.05 1.16
C CYS A 501 -18.52 17.38 1.60
N GLY A 502 -19.57 17.83 0.92
CA GLY A 502 -20.31 19.06 1.27
C GLY A 502 -19.54 20.36 1.00
N LEU A 503 -18.54 20.32 0.12
CA LEU A 503 -17.73 21.48 -0.23
C LEU A 503 -18.37 22.30 -1.37
N ARG A 504 -18.02 23.59 -1.41
CA ARG A 504 -18.42 24.51 -2.47
C ARG A 504 -18.06 23.95 -3.86
N PRO A 505 -19.02 23.93 -4.82
CA PRO A 505 -18.75 23.58 -6.21
C PRO A 505 -17.73 24.52 -6.85
N ILE A 506 -16.89 23.97 -7.71
CA ILE A 506 -15.94 24.73 -8.52
C ILE A 506 -16.56 24.89 -9.92
N VAL A 507 -16.52 26.10 -10.47
CA VAL A 507 -17.12 26.41 -11.78
C VAL A 507 -16.08 26.58 -12.89
N ASP A 508 -14.87 27.02 -12.53
CA ASP A 508 -13.76 27.27 -13.46
C ASP A 508 -12.39 27.10 -12.76
N PHE A 509 -11.32 27.22 -13.55
CA PHE A 509 -9.95 27.06 -13.08
C PHE A 509 -9.36 28.31 -12.40
N ASP A 510 -10.14 29.39 -12.23
CA ASP A 510 -9.68 30.61 -11.56
C ASP A 510 -9.94 30.55 -10.04
N ASP A 511 -10.64 29.51 -9.57
CA ASP A 511 -10.93 29.25 -8.15
C ASP A 511 -9.69 28.79 -7.36
N THR A 512 -8.77 29.72 -7.14
CA THR A 512 -7.50 29.49 -6.41
C THR A 512 -7.70 29.18 -4.91
N GLU A 513 -8.87 29.49 -4.34
CA GLU A 513 -9.20 29.10 -2.98
C GLU A 513 -9.38 27.57 -2.88
N ALA A 514 -10.04 26.97 -3.87
CA ALA A 514 -10.30 25.53 -3.89
C ALA A 514 -9.16 24.72 -4.53
N LEU A 515 -8.58 25.21 -5.63
CA LEU A 515 -7.58 24.51 -6.45
C LEU A 515 -6.14 24.95 -6.18
N GLY A 516 -5.95 25.88 -5.25
CA GLY A 516 -4.65 26.43 -4.90
C GLY A 516 -4.08 27.41 -5.93
N PRO A 517 -2.87 27.95 -5.66
CA PRO A 517 -2.29 29.03 -6.46
C PRO A 517 -1.92 28.63 -7.90
N PHE A 518 -1.91 27.33 -8.21
CA PHE A 518 -1.56 26.79 -9.52
C PHE A 518 -2.76 26.30 -10.33
N ALA A 519 -3.98 26.70 -9.95
CA ALA A 519 -5.21 26.30 -10.61
C ALA A 519 -5.19 26.52 -12.14
N SER A 520 -4.54 27.59 -12.61
CA SER A 520 -4.39 27.87 -14.05
C SER A 520 -3.60 26.79 -14.81
N GLN A 521 -2.72 26.02 -14.16
CA GLN A 521 -2.00 24.91 -14.82
C GLN A 521 -2.93 23.74 -15.10
N LEU A 522 -3.93 23.51 -14.24
CA LEU A 522 -4.98 22.52 -14.50
C LEU A 522 -5.76 22.90 -15.75
N GLY A 523 -6.15 24.17 -15.90
CA GLY A 523 -6.89 24.67 -17.06
C GLY A 523 -6.11 24.67 -18.38
N ARG A 524 -4.79 24.47 -18.35
CA ARG A 524 -3.98 24.26 -19.57
C ARG A 524 -4.07 22.83 -20.10
N VAL A 525 -4.44 21.87 -19.25
CA VAL A 525 -4.42 20.44 -19.56
C VAL A 525 -5.82 19.86 -19.57
N TYR A 526 -6.61 20.11 -18.52
CA TYR A 526 -8.02 19.71 -18.44
C TYR A 526 -8.91 20.73 -19.12
N ARG A 527 -9.98 20.25 -19.77
CA ARG A 527 -10.96 21.10 -20.45
C ARG A 527 -12.00 21.66 -19.50
N SER A 528 -12.41 20.85 -18.53
CA SER A 528 -13.36 21.19 -17.48
C SER A 528 -12.79 20.84 -16.10
N VAL A 529 -13.19 21.57 -15.06
CA VAL A 529 -12.88 21.21 -13.67
C VAL A 529 -13.46 19.85 -13.29
N ASP A 530 -14.55 19.44 -13.95
CA ASP A 530 -15.16 18.11 -13.80
C ASP A 530 -14.39 16.99 -14.51
N ASP A 531 -13.30 17.31 -15.21
CA ASP A 531 -12.41 16.30 -15.80
C ASP A 531 -11.24 15.94 -14.88
N ILE A 532 -10.98 16.73 -13.83
CA ILE A 532 -9.83 16.56 -12.94
C ILE A 532 -9.88 15.17 -12.28
N ASP A 533 -8.83 14.37 -12.51
CA ASP A 533 -8.66 13.09 -11.83
C ASP A 533 -8.54 13.31 -10.32
N LEU A 534 -9.15 12.42 -9.51
CA LEU A 534 -9.23 12.61 -8.06
C LEU A 534 -7.84 12.89 -7.44
N PHE A 535 -6.84 12.05 -7.73
CA PHE A 535 -5.48 12.24 -7.18
C PHE A 535 -4.91 13.63 -7.48
N THR A 536 -5.00 14.09 -8.74
CA THR A 536 -4.54 15.43 -9.15
C THR A 536 -5.20 16.52 -8.31
N GLY A 537 -6.53 16.47 -8.17
CA GLY A 537 -7.27 17.45 -7.40
C GLY A 537 -6.86 17.46 -5.93
N LEU A 538 -6.72 16.29 -5.30
CA LEU A 538 -6.38 16.17 -3.88
C LEU A 538 -5.02 16.79 -3.52
N VAL A 539 -4.02 16.66 -4.38
CA VAL A 539 -2.68 17.23 -4.13
C VAL A 539 -2.55 18.69 -4.57
N HIS A 540 -3.55 19.24 -5.26
CA HIS A 540 -3.64 20.68 -5.57
C HIS A 540 -4.35 21.48 -4.47
N GLU A 541 -5.18 20.83 -3.65
CA GLU A 541 -5.90 21.52 -2.59
C GLU A 541 -4.94 22.16 -1.59
N PRO A 542 -5.14 23.45 -1.24
CA PRO A 542 -4.46 24.03 -0.11
C PRO A 542 -4.76 23.25 1.19
N PRO A 543 -3.77 23.07 2.09
CA PRO A 543 -4.00 22.40 3.36
C PRO A 543 -5.11 23.06 4.19
N ALA A 544 -5.95 22.24 4.81
CA ALA A 544 -6.91 22.73 5.78
C ALA A 544 -6.19 23.26 7.04
N LYS A 545 -6.84 24.18 7.77
CA LYS A 545 -6.21 24.83 8.93
C LYS A 545 -5.74 23.82 9.98
N GLY A 546 -4.42 23.76 10.19
CA GLY A 546 -3.78 22.87 11.17
C GLY A 546 -3.67 21.41 10.73
N ALA A 547 -3.98 21.10 9.48
CA ALA A 547 -3.79 19.80 8.85
C ALA A 547 -2.67 19.91 7.80
N LEU A 548 -2.12 18.76 7.38
CA LEU A 548 -1.24 18.71 6.21
C LEU A 548 -2.03 18.61 4.91
N VAL A 549 -3.24 18.05 4.97
CA VAL A 549 -4.06 17.74 3.80
C VAL A 549 -5.17 18.76 3.56
N GLY A 550 -5.62 18.89 2.31
CA GLY A 550 -6.79 19.69 1.94
C GLY A 550 -8.12 19.12 2.43
N PRO A 551 -9.23 19.88 2.28
CA PRO A 551 -10.54 19.50 2.82
C PRO A 551 -11.15 18.23 2.19
N THR A 552 -11.00 17.99 0.88
CA THR A 552 -11.53 16.79 0.23
C THR A 552 -10.71 15.57 0.64
N LEU A 553 -9.38 15.71 0.70
CA LEU A 553 -8.50 14.65 1.17
C LEU A 553 -8.79 14.31 2.64
N SER A 554 -8.99 15.33 3.49
CA SER A 554 -9.39 15.16 4.89
C SER A 554 -10.70 14.39 5.04
N CYS A 555 -11.70 14.70 4.20
CA CYS A 555 -12.98 14.01 4.19
C CYS A 555 -12.82 12.52 3.87
N ILE A 556 -12.12 12.17 2.78
CA ILE A 556 -11.96 10.76 2.36
C ILE A 556 -11.12 9.97 3.38
N LEU A 557 -9.97 10.51 3.80
CA LEU A 557 -9.13 9.87 4.83
C LEU A 557 -9.89 9.73 6.14
N GLY A 558 -10.58 10.80 6.58
CA GLY A 558 -11.39 10.81 7.80
C GLY A 558 -12.48 9.75 7.77
N THR A 559 -13.19 9.59 6.65
CA THR A 559 -14.18 8.52 6.45
C THR A 559 -13.53 7.14 6.55
N GLN A 560 -12.40 6.89 5.87
CA GLN A 560 -11.77 5.58 5.94
C GLN A 560 -11.29 5.23 7.36
N PHE A 561 -10.58 6.13 8.03
CA PHE A 561 -10.09 5.88 9.39
C PHE A 561 -11.21 5.81 10.42
N TYR A 562 -12.32 6.52 10.20
CA TYR A 562 -13.54 6.30 10.98
C TYR A 562 -14.05 4.87 10.80
N ASN A 563 -14.12 4.39 9.56
CA ASN A 563 -14.58 3.03 9.26
C ASN A 563 -13.67 1.96 9.88
N LEU A 564 -12.35 2.16 9.80
CA LEU A 564 -11.36 1.24 10.38
C LEU A 564 -11.36 1.23 11.90
N LYS A 565 -11.75 2.33 12.56
CA LYS A 565 -11.88 2.38 14.02
C LYS A 565 -13.21 1.81 14.49
N PHE A 566 -14.32 2.31 13.97
CA PHE A 566 -15.65 2.00 14.51
C PHE A 566 -16.28 0.75 13.88
N GLY A 567 -15.80 0.29 12.73
CA GLY A 567 -16.21 -0.98 12.11
C GLY A 567 -15.44 -2.19 12.63
N ASP A 568 -14.31 -2.00 13.30
CA ASP A 568 -13.40 -3.06 13.74
C ASP A 568 -13.72 -3.56 15.16
N ARG A 569 -14.13 -4.82 15.26
CA ARG A 569 -14.39 -5.51 16.54
C ARG A 569 -13.16 -5.55 17.45
N PHE A 570 -12.00 -5.72 16.86
CA PHE A 570 -10.75 -5.96 17.57
C PHE A 570 -9.89 -4.67 17.66
N PHE A 571 -10.48 -3.49 17.42
CA PHE A 571 -9.79 -2.22 17.63
C PHE A 571 -9.24 -2.17 19.06
N PHE A 572 -8.05 -1.61 19.24
CA PHE A 572 -7.23 -1.91 20.43
C PHE A 572 -7.90 -1.53 21.74
N ASP A 573 -8.70 -0.46 21.77
CA ASP A 573 -9.44 -0.02 22.94
C ASP A 573 -10.94 -0.35 22.88
N THR A 574 -11.30 -1.43 22.18
CA THR A 574 -12.66 -1.97 22.11
C THR A 574 -13.29 -2.18 23.50
N ASP A 575 -14.59 -1.94 23.62
CA ASP A 575 -15.39 -2.23 24.82
C ASP A 575 -15.91 -3.67 24.88
N GLU A 576 -15.61 -4.51 23.89
CA GLU A 576 -16.06 -5.90 23.86
C GLU A 576 -15.36 -6.75 24.94
N SER A 577 -16.13 -7.18 25.94
CA SER A 577 -15.63 -7.81 27.17
C SER A 577 -14.75 -9.05 26.96
N LEU A 578 -15.05 -9.87 25.95
CA LEU A 578 -14.30 -11.12 25.68
C LEU A 578 -12.88 -10.85 25.15
N ILE A 579 -12.66 -9.71 24.50
CA ILE A 579 -11.45 -9.44 23.72
C ILE A 579 -10.74 -8.16 24.12
N SER A 580 -11.37 -7.30 24.93
CA SER A 580 -10.77 -6.04 25.31
C SER A 580 -9.53 -6.23 26.19
N PHE A 581 -8.57 -5.31 26.07
CA PHE A 581 -7.50 -5.19 27.06
C PHE A 581 -8.05 -4.59 28.36
N THR A 582 -7.39 -4.89 29.48
CA THR A 582 -7.68 -4.23 30.76
C THR A 582 -7.29 -2.75 30.73
N ASP A 583 -7.82 -1.94 31.63
CA ASP A 583 -7.49 -0.50 31.64
C ASP A 583 -5.99 -0.24 31.89
N THR A 584 -5.34 -1.08 32.68
CA THR A 584 -3.89 -1.00 32.92
C THR A 584 -3.09 -1.39 31.67
N GLN A 585 -3.52 -2.43 30.94
CA GLN A 585 -2.93 -2.78 29.64
C GLN A 585 -3.11 -1.65 28.62
N LEU A 586 -4.30 -1.02 28.55
CA LEU A 586 -4.55 0.12 27.67
C LEU A 586 -3.68 1.33 28.03
N LYS A 587 -3.47 1.61 29.31
CA LYS A 587 -2.55 2.68 29.76
C LYS A 587 -1.13 2.41 29.28
N SER A 588 -0.68 1.16 29.37
CA SER A 588 0.64 0.71 28.89
C SER A 588 0.77 0.80 27.37
N LEU A 589 -0.25 0.37 26.62
CA LEU A 589 -0.24 0.48 25.15
C LEU A 589 -0.20 1.94 24.69
N ARG A 590 -0.97 2.83 25.32
CA ARG A 590 -1.08 4.25 24.95
C ARG A 590 0.18 5.07 25.25
N SER A 591 1.11 4.57 26.07
CA SER A 591 2.38 5.27 26.34
C SER A 591 3.45 4.99 25.27
N VAL A 592 3.21 4.01 24.39
CA VAL A 592 4.15 3.65 23.33
C VAL A 592 4.07 4.67 22.19
N THR A 593 5.23 5.13 21.77
CA THR A 593 5.42 5.93 20.54
C THR A 593 6.25 5.14 19.53
N LEU A 594 6.23 5.55 18.27
CA LEU A 594 7.10 4.95 17.25
C LEU A 594 8.59 5.09 17.61
N ALA A 595 8.99 6.21 18.23
CA ALA A 595 10.36 6.43 18.72
C ALA A 595 10.79 5.31 19.69
N LYS A 596 9.92 4.94 20.65
CA LYS A 596 10.19 3.88 21.62
C LYS A 596 10.31 2.51 20.96
N VAL A 597 9.47 2.21 19.96
CA VAL A 597 9.56 0.96 19.19
C VAL A 597 10.90 0.87 18.45
N ILE A 598 11.35 1.97 17.83
CA ILE A 598 12.64 2.01 17.12
C ILE A 598 13.79 1.84 18.12
N CYS A 599 13.83 2.61 19.21
CA CYS A 599 14.86 2.49 20.25
C CYS A 599 14.97 1.06 20.82
N ALA A 600 13.84 0.38 21.04
CA ALA A 600 13.83 -0.97 21.61
C ALA A 600 14.38 -2.05 20.64
N ASN A 601 14.50 -1.76 19.35
CA ASN A 601 14.76 -2.76 18.30
C ASN A 601 15.94 -2.40 17.37
N THR A 602 16.68 -1.34 17.69
CA THR A 602 17.87 -0.85 16.96
C THR A 602 18.98 -0.49 17.95
N LYS A 603 20.17 -0.13 17.48
CA LYS A 603 21.25 0.41 18.32
C LYS A 603 21.36 1.93 18.24
N ILE A 604 20.30 2.61 17.79
CA ILE A 604 20.25 4.07 17.75
C ILE A 604 20.30 4.60 19.19
N GLU A 605 21.16 5.59 19.43
CA GLU A 605 21.39 6.12 20.79
C GLU A 605 20.40 7.21 21.18
N GLU A 606 19.96 8.05 20.22
CA GLU A 606 19.04 9.16 20.47
C GLU A 606 18.03 9.30 19.33
N LEU A 607 16.78 9.58 19.69
CA LEU A 607 15.69 9.88 18.75
C LEU A 607 14.86 11.07 19.26
N PRO A 608 14.18 11.82 18.37
CA PRO A 608 13.17 12.77 18.83
C PRO A 608 12.00 12.04 19.49
N ASN A 609 11.34 12.70 20.46
CA ASN A 609 10.15 12.14 21.13
C ASN A 609 9.05 11.73 20.14
N ASN A 610 8.81 12.56 19.12
CA ASN A 610 7.93 12.26 18.00
C ASN A 610 8.75 12.24 16.71
N VAL A 611 8.97 11.05 16.16
CA VAL A 611 9.75 10.81 14.94
C VAL A 611 9.08 11.29 13.66
N PHE A 612 7.84 11.80 13.71
CA PHE A 612 7.15 12.39 12.56
C PHE A 612 7.39 13.91 12.42
N SER A 613 7.90 14.53 13.48
CA SER A 613 8.11 15.97 13.56
C SER A 613 9.61 16.30 13.59
N PRO A 614 10.04 17.44 13.02
CA PRO A 614 11.44 17.83 13.04
C PRO A 614 12.01 17.95 14.46
N ILE A 615 13.32 17.72 14.57
CA ILE A 615 14.07 18.03 15.79
C ILE A 615 13.97 19.54 16.04
N SER A 616 13.52 19.91 17.24
CA SER A 616 13.31 21.31 17.63
C SER A 616 13.36 21.46 19.15
N LYS A 617 13.25 22.69 19.66
CA LYS A 617 13.16 22.93 21.11
C LYS A 617 11.97 22.21 21.77
N THR A 618 10.87 22.01 21.03
CA THR A 618 9.65 21.33 21.51
C THR A 618 9.61 19.84 21.17
N ASN A 619 10.56 19.36 20.37
CA ASN A 619 10.74 17.95 20.03
C ASN A 619 12.24 17.64 19.97
N PRO A 620 12.97 17.73 21.11
CA PRO A 620 14.41 17.53 21.13
C PRO A 620 14.77 16.06 20.90
N LEU A 621 16.04 15.82 20.56
CA LEU A 621 16.62 14.48 20.68
C LEU A 621 16.63 14.06 22.15
N VAL A 622 16.25 12.81 22.40
CA VAL A 622 16.22 12.20 23.72
C VAL A 622 16.99 10.89 23.67
N PRO A 623 17.85 10.60 24.65
CA PRO A 623 18.51 9.30 24.76
C PRO A 623 17.51 8.15 24.78
N CYS A 624 17.78 7.10 24.01
CA CYS A 624 16.93 5.92 23.95
C CYS A 624 16.80 5.24 25.32
N SER A 625 17.82 5.33 26.18
CA SER A 625 17.73 4.87 27.58
C SER A 625 16.57 5.54 28.33
N GLN A 626 16.42 6.86 28.19
CA GLN A 626 15.34 7.62 28.80
C GLN A 626 13.98 7.34 28.13
N LEU A 627 13.94 7.20 26.80
CA LEU A 627 12.69 6.87 26.09
C LEU A 627 12.14 5.49 26.52
N LEU A 628 13.02 4.56 26.85
CA LEU A 628 12.66 3.19 27.23
C LEU A 628 12.24 3.04 28.70
N ASP A 629 12.53 4.00 29.58
CA ASP A 629 12.11 3.99 30.99
C ASP A 629 10.57 3.97 31.15
N GLU A 630 9.83 4.53 30.18
CA GLU A 630 8.36 4.53 30.12
C GLU A 630 7.83 3.73 28.91
N SER A 631 8.50 2.63 28.56
CA SER A 631 8.12 1.75 27.45
C SER A 631 6.92 0.85 27.76
N LEU A 632 6.59 -0.04 26.82
CA LEU A 632 5.51 -1.03 26.97
C LEU A 632 5.77 -1.93 28.19
N ASP A 633 4.97 -1.77 29.24
CA ASP A 633 5.06 -2.62 30.43
C ASP A 633 4.27 -3.92 30.24
N LEU A 634 4.99 -4.99 29.90
CA LEU A 634 4.42 -6.32 29.70
C LEU A 634 4.04 -7.02 31.03
N ARG A 635 4.36 -6.47 32.21
CA ARG A 635 3.92 -7.02 33.51
C ARG A 635 2.40 -7.05 33.65
N PHE A 636 1.69 -6.20 32.90
CA PHE A 636 0.23 -6.14 32.91
C PHE A 636 -0.43 -7.18 31.98
N PHE A 637 0.34 -7.96 31.23
CA PHE A 637 -0.14 -8.96 30.26
C PHE A 637 0.08 -10.39 30.77
N LYS A 638 0.05 -10.60 32.09
CA LYS A 638 0.21 -11.90 32.75
C LYS A 638 -1.01 -12.81 32.62
#